data_AF-A0A9E2UUW5-F1
#
_entry.id   AF-A0A9E2UUW5-F1
#
_cell.length_a   1.000
_cell.length_b   1.000
_cell.length_c   1.000
_cell.angle_alpha   90.00
_cell.angle_beta   90.00
_cell.angle_gamma   90.00
#
_symmetry.space_group_name_H-M   'P 1'
#
loop_
_entity.id
_entity.type
_entity.pdbx_description
1 polymer ?
#
loop_
_entity_poly.entity_id
_entity_poly.type
_entity_poly.pdbx_seq_one_letter_code
_entity_poly.pdbx_strand_id
1 'polypeptide(L)'
;MDTPTIPGYDILAPLPQGGMSAVFKARQISLDRVVVLKILPPAMAADGVDIAKLLAEAKITAQLKHPNMVQVYDFGKSPDGIYYFVMEFVSGYSVADWIRRKTSLSVNDTLLCAHCVAEALRYAWDTFGIVHCDIKPDNVIIDGDGTVKVADLGLARSVRSVMDKAKFGTGIVVGTPYYISPEQSQGRLKLDCRTDIYSLGAMLYHCLTGKLPFEGLPLLEIMDCQITDQIPDLMDLQPHASIAVACLIEKMMAKNPAHRQKDWPEVIRDMIRARSEILPEGPLPPAGTSTMKRCLAREQRLKELDAAAHIGPVQKPAESAPAAPGSVDQAPPERYAQASRPGEPLPYIVARPRRWIKPEWLAAVIMLLVLAVPCLLLVNMFVKTKRVAQASHPSERAAGGDVSGEALAKTEALAKTEALASAKPSAEPGLAKTEALASAKPSAEPELSKTEALAQHRLEVALQWCQANPGQYNEAIRQFAKIAAQSKGTRYAQAAEDEIARIRERKRAALAADMKALHANVQPLLDRQKWREAAKLFEQYEGPFKTETEAERKAKVQEWLDRDRARQAEMRQAAEAQKQEQSRQWQGILNDVAACLVEGNPSAALAIVQQATNNTVLSTNRSDLLTLASMLAEAGRADQRLLNSFRSQKDQEVVIALTKGPEHLVVRDVQDDTILVEKIIIVNAGQIVQSKAIRLQDLSLEEKKARLGTNTMPDTALVHGLVALRDGNWAAAETSWSQAGPFLSVPLMAKLQERKNRQREEKARNDFILLLRAAQVEVVEPLPGCEVCLMAIYQKKYPPQTAKALAKNVAGYQEQYGQTEFAQAYAPALAALQQAPVIASDSNKTASAENAPALAKTGPPNGAAVLQELLDRNPGLTEFNVSLVTDGAGKIVRAELIALDLKDISPLAGLPDLRAVVCAVTRPDDWREAPGKTPLSDLSPLKGLHLQEVYISYTQVKDLSPLAGMPLTKLDLTGTRVTDLSVLKGMPLRELTLSRLTIRDVKPLAGLPLESLNISHTEVSDLAPLTGMKLKRLIATASRIRDITVLAGMPLTELNISDTEVTNLSPLTGMKLEHLNLSQTRVRDLTLLAAMPLRGLNLSKTNIRDLSPVRGLALEMLNVRATRVKDLDPLRDMPLKWLNISESAVRDLAPIQNLPIEEIWLDYNTYQQMPADTYRAFTTVLIRMPRLQKVNGKYDFRERRRRK
;
A
#
# COMPACT_ATOMS: atom_id res chain seq x y z
N MET A 1 18.47 -29.80 -4.86
CA MET A 1 19.31 -28.60 -4.68
C MET A 1 19.78 -28.63 -3.25
N ASP A 2 21.06 -28.40 -3.01
CA ASP A 2 21.57 -28.24 -1.65
C ASP A 2 21.04 -26.93 -1.05
N THR A 3 20.81 -26.92 0.26
CA THR A 3 20.31 -25.73 0.97
C THR A 3 21.38 -24.63 0.91
N PRO A 4 21.10 -23.48 0.26
CA PRO A 4 22.12 -22.47 0.04
C PRO A 4 22.47 -21.73 1.34
N THR A 5 23.76 -21.56 1.63
CA THR A 5 24.22 -20.79 2.78
C THR A 5 24.12 -19.30 2.48
N ILE A 6 23.34 -18.56 3.26
CA ILE A 6 23.22 -17.10 3.12
C ILE A 6 23.62 -16.46 4.46
N PRO A 7 24.78 -15.77 4.55
CA PRO A 7 25.25 -15.21 5.81
C PRO A 7 24.24 -14.29 6.47
N GLY A 8 24.11 -14.39 7.79
CA GLY A 8 23.09 -13.67 8.56
C GLY A 8 21.69 -14.30 8.52
N TYR A 9 21.49 -15.41 7.80
CA TYR A 9 20.22 -16.14 7.74
C TYR A 9 20.40 -17.64 7.99
N ASP A 10 19.48 -18.18 8.77
CA ASP A 10 19.41 -19.57 9.18
C ASP A 10 18.20 -20.21 8.48
N ILE A 11 18.42 -21.07 7.48
CA ILE A 11 17.33 -21.61 6.64
C ILE A 11 16.60 -22.72 7.38
N LEU A 12 15.30 -22.50 7.62
CA LEU A 12 14.45 -23.39 8.42
C LEU A 12 13.77 -24.47 7.56
N ALA A 13 13.21 -24.10 6.41
CA ALA A 13 12.50 -25.03 5.51
C ALA A 13 12.32 -24.44 4.10
N PRO A 14 12.26 -25.26 3.04
CA PRO A 14 11.69 -24.84 1.76
C PRO A 14 10.18 -24.60 1.89
N LEU A 15 9.64 -23.64 1.14
CA LEU A 15 8.20 -23.38 1.04
C LEU A 15 7.62 -23.95 -0.27
N PRO A 16 6.32 -24.32 -0.31
CA PRO A 16 5.69 -24.88 -1.51
C PRO A 16 5.81 -23.97 -2.74
N GLN A 17 6.03 -24.56 -3.91
CA GLN A 17 6.47 -23.85 -5.11
C GLN A 17 5.31 -23.51 -6.06
N GLY A 18 5.27 -22.24 -6.51
CA GLY A 18 4.30 -21.74 -7.52
C GLY A 18 4.96 -21.15 -8.78
N GLY A 19 6.27 -21.39 -9.01
CA GLY A 19 7.00 -20.80 -10.14
C GLY A 19 8.52 -21.03 -10.10
N MET A 20 9.27 -20.34 -10.97
CA MET A 20 10.69 -20.60 -11.27
C MET A 20 11.71 -20.33 -10.14
N SER A 21 11.35 -19.62 -9.07
CA SER A 21 12.25 -19.29 -7.96
C SER A 21 12.20 -20.35 -6.85
N ALA A 22 13.32 -20.59 -6.16
CA ALA A 22 13.31 -21.36 -4.92
C ALA A 22 12.96 -20.44 -3.75
N VAL A 23 12.02 -20.86 -2.90
CA VAL A 23 11.52 -20.03 -1.79
C VAL A 23 11.72 -20.78 -0.48
N PHE A 24 12.31 -20.12 0.51
CA PHE A 24 12.66 -20.71 1.80
C PHE A 24 12.10 -19.86 2.94
N LYS A 25 11.59 -20.51 3.98
CA LYS A 25 11.41 -19.92 5.29
C LYS A 25 12.77 -19.92 5.99
N ALA A 26 13.20 -18.77 6.49
CA ALA A 26 14.47 -18.61 7.20
C ALA A 26 14.31 -17.70 8.41
N ARG A 27 15.32 -17.69 9.28
CA ARG A 27 15.43 -16.79 10.43
C ARG A 27 16.60 -15.83 10.20
N GLN A 28 16.34 -14.53 10.21
CA GLN A 28 17.39 -13.52 10.13
C GLN A 28 18.07 -13.39 11.50
N ILE A 29 19.33 -13.82 11.59
CA ILE A 29 20.07 -13.97 12.85
C ILE A 29 20.21 -12.62 13.58
N SER A 30 20.45 -11.52 12.84
CA SER A 30 20.69 -10.20 13.43
C SER A 30 19.48 -9.54 14.11
N LEU A 31 18.27 -10.05 13.85
CA LEU A 31 17.00 -9.50 14.36
C LEU A 31 16.09 -10.59 14.95
N ASP A 32 16.59 -11.82 15.06
CA ASP A 32 15.89 -13.06 15.43
C ASP A 32 14.47 -13.24 14.85
N ARG A 33 14.24 -12.74 13.63
CA ARG A 33 12.91 -12.73 12.99
C ARG A 33 12.79 -13.76 11.87
N VAL A 34 11.60 -14.33 11.72
CA VAL A 34 11.27 -15.23 10.60
C VAL A 34 10.99 -14.41 9.34
N VAL A 35 11.57 -14.82 8.22
CA VAL A 35 11.47 -14.16 6.91
C VAL A 35 11.30 -15.20 5.80
N VAL A 36 10.81 -14.75 4.65
CA VAL A 36 10.86 -15.51 3.39
C VAL A 36 12.10 -15.08 2.61
N LEU A 37 12.98 -16.03 2.31
CA LEU A 37 14.06 -15.89 1.34
C LEU A 37 13.58 -16.43 0.00
N LYS A 38 13.23 -15.52 -0.92
CA LYS A 38 12.97 -15.85 -2.31
C LYS A 38 14.27 -15.75 -3.10
N ILE A 39 14.86 -16.90 -3.36
CA ILE A 39 16.12 -17.04 -4.09
C ILE A 39 15.83 -16.96 -5.57
N LEU A 40 16.47 -16.00 -6.22
CA LEU A 40 16.33 -15.80 -7.64
C LEU A 40 17.14 -16.87 -8.38
N PRO A 41 16.65 -17.37 -9.53
CA PRO A 41 17.41 -18.31 -10.34
C PRO A 41 18.83 -17.78 -10.61
N PRO A 42 19.89 -18.60 -10.56
CA PRO A 42 21.24 -18.17 -10.92
C PRO A 42 21.33 -17.54 -12.33
N ALA A 43 20.35 -17.85 -13.17
CA ALA A 43 20.14 -17.26 -14.47
C ALA A 43 19.79 -15.74 -14.40
N MET A 44 18.97 -15.30 -13.43
CA MET A 44 18.76 -13.88 -13.10
C MET A 44 20.03 -13.23 -12.50
N ALA A 45 20.79 -13.99 -11.70
CA ALA A 45 22.07 -13.54 -11.16
C ALA A 45 23.15 -13.36 -12.25
N ALA A 46 22.91 -13.81 -13.49
CA ALA A 46 23.90 -13.92 -14.55
C ALA A 46 23.94 -12.73 -15.55
N ASP A 47 23.08 -11.71 -15.46
CA ASP A 47 23.16 -10.51 -16.31
C ASP A 47 23.18 -9.21 -15.49
N GLY A 48 24.24 -8.41 -15.61
CA GLY A 48 24.48 -7.24 -14.74
C GLY A 48 23.47 -6.10 -14.93
N VAL A 49 22.96 -5.95 -16.16
CA VAL A 49 21.94 -4.96 -16.53
C VAL A 49 20.59 -5.26 -15.88
N ASP A 50 20.25 -6.54 -15.73
CA ASP A 50 19.00 -6.93 -15.08
C ASP A 50 19.08 -6.82 -13.56
N ILE A 51 20.23 -7.05 -12.94
CA ILE A 51 20.43 -6.79 -11.51
C ILE A 51 20.23 -5.30 -11.18
N ALA A 52 20.65 -4.36 -12.04
CA ALA A 52 20.42 -2.92 -11.81
C ALA A 52 18.94 -2.52 -11.88
N LYS A 53 18.18 -3.08 -12.84
CA LYS A 53 16.72 -2.87 -12.96
C LYS A 53 15.95 -3.58 -11.84
N LEU A 54 16.33 -4.82 -11.54
CA LEU A 54 15.80 -5.61 -10.44
C LEU A 54 16.12 -4.94 -9.09
N LEU A 55 17.27 -4.28 -8.93
CA LEU A 55 17.59 -3.43 -7.78
C LEU A 55 16.72 -2.17 -7.73
N ALA A 56 16.44 -1.54 -8.88
CA ALA A 56 15.55 -0.38 -8.93
C ALA A 56 14.10 -0.76 -8.61
N GLU A 57 13.60 -1.86 -9.18
CA GLU A 57 12.26 -2.38 -8.87
C GLU A 57 12.21 -3.00 -7.46
N ALA A 58 13.27 -3.63 -6.95
CA ALA A 58 13.40 -4.02 -5.54
C ALA A 58 13.34 -2.83 -4.59
N LYS A 59 14.04 -1.73 -4.92
CA LYS A 59 13.99 -0.48 -4.14
C LYS A 59 12.59 0.13 -4.15
N ILE A 60 11.86 0.03 -5.26
CA ILE A 60 10.47 0.50 -5.36
C ILE A 60 9.53 -0.44 -4.58
N THR A 61 9.66 -1.76 -4.71
CA THR A 61 8.86 -2.74 -3.95
C THR A 61 9.17 -2.71 -2.45
N ALA A 62 10.39 -2.37 -2.03
CA ALA A 62 10.75 -2.13 -0.63
C ALA A 62 10.20 -0.79 -0.07
N GLN A 63 9.87 0.18 -0.94
CA GLN A 63 9.18 1.41 -0.55
C GLN A 63 7.67 1.25 -0.39
N LEU A 64 7.08 0.23 -1.03
CA LEU A 64 5.66 -0.10 -0.86
C LEU A 64 5.41 -0.55 0.59
N LYS A 65 4.52 0.15 1.28
CA LYS A 65 4.15 -0.09 2.69
C LYS A 65 2.63 -0.08 2.86
N HIS A 66 2.00 -1.21 2.56
CA HIS A 66 0.55 -1.40 2.63
C HIS A 66 0.22 -2.65 3.45
N PRO A 67 -0.80 -2.64 4.35
CA PRO A 67 -1.10 -3.81 5.19
C PRO A 67 -1.47 -5.03 4.35
N ASN A 68 -2.19 -4.80 3.25
CA ASN A 68 -2.61 -5.84 2.30
C ASN A 68 -1.55 -6.18 1.24
N MET A 69 -0.27 -5.89 1.49
CA MET A 69 0.85 -6.33 0.66
C MET A 69 1.90 -7.04 1.52
N VAL A 70 2.63 -7.98 0.91
CA VAL A 70 3.80 -8.60 1.51
C VAL A 70 4.95 -7.60 1.46
N GLN A 71 5.49 -7.22 2.62
CA GLN A 71 6.61 -6.29 2.69
C GLN A 71 7.91 -6.95 2.18
N VAL A 72 8.59 -6.30 1.23
CA VAL A 72 10.01 -6.59 0.97
C VAL A 72 10.84 -5.85 2.01
N TYR A 73 11.66 -6.57 2.76
CA TYR A 73 12.53 -6.02 3.79
C TYR A 73 13.93 -5.69 3.28
N ASP A 74 14.48 -6.55 2.41
CA ASP A 74 15.85 -6.42 1.91
C ASP A 74 16.02 -7.16 0.58
N PHE A 75 17.06 -6.79 -0.17
CA PHE A 75 17.50 -7.47 -1.37
C PHE A 75 19.01 -7.63 -1.30
N GLY A 76 19.46 -8.87 -1.11
CA GLY A 76 20.85 -9.19 -0.83
C GLY A 76 21.52 -10.04 -1.91
N LYS A 77 22.83 -10.20 -1.73
CA LYS A 77 23.68 -11.11 -2.51
C LYS A 77 24.58 -11.88 -1.55
N SER A 78 24.56 -13.21 -1.60
CA SER A 78 25.47 -14.03 -0.79
C SER A 78 26.92 -13.93 -1.30
N PRO A 79 27.93 -14.30 -0.50
CA PRO A 79 29.32 -14.41 -0.95
C PRO A 79 29.46 -15.30 -2.19
N ASP A 80 28.67 -16.39 -2.25
CA ASP A 80 28.60 -17.32 -3.39
C ASP A 80 27.87 -16.75 -4.62
N GLY A 81 27.46 -15.49 -4.57
CA GLY A 81 26.88 -14.74 -5.68
C GLY A 81 25.38 -14.91 -5.89
N ILE A 82 24.68 -15.59 -4.98
CA ILE A 82 23.24 -15.83 -5.05
C ILE A 82 22.47 -14.57 -4.66
N TYR A 83 21.60 -14.08 -5.54
CA TYR A 83 20.68 -12.97 -5.22
C TYR A 83 19.39 -13.48 -4.60
N TYR A 84 18.92 -12.79 -3.56
CA TYR A 84 17.74 -13.15 -2.81
C TYR A 84 16.94 -11.93 -2.37
N PHE A 85 15.62 -12.08 -2.37
CA PHE A 85 14.73 -11.16 -1.66
C PHE A 85 14.47 -11.69 -0.26
N VAL A 86 14.57 -10.79 0.72
CA VAL A 86 14.12 -11.00 2.10
C VAL A 86 12.76 -10.33 2.23
N MET A 87 11.73 -11.12 2.52
CA MET A 87 10.35 -10.66 2.56
C MET A 87 9.67 -11.06 3.87
N GLU A 88 8.57 -10.39 4.17
CA GLU A 88 7.65 -10.75 5.25
C GLU A 88 7.21 -12.22 5.13
N PHE A 89 7.33 -12.97 6.23
CA PHE A 89 6.77 -14.31 6.34
C PHE A 89 5.32 -14.23 6.81
N VAL A 90 4.40 -14.36 5.86
CA VAL A 90 2.97 -14.51 6.12
C VAL A 90 2.70 -15.94 6.57
N SER A 91 2.08 -16.10 7.74
CA SER A 91 2.04 -17.37 8.48
C SER A 91 0.88 -18.31 8.10
N GLY A 92 -0.14 -17.78 7.42
CA GLY A 92 -1.36 -18.51 7.07
C GLY A 92 -1.29 -19.26 5.73
N TYR A 93 -2.23 -19.00 4.81
CA TYR A 93 -2.46 -19.83 3.62
C TYR A 93 -2.92 -19.01 2.41
N SER A 94 -2.64 -19.50 1.19
CA SER A 94 -3.05 -18.81 -0.04
C SER A 94 -4.55 -18.92 -0.31
N VAL A 95 -5.12 -18.00 -1.08
CA VAL A 95 -6.50 -18.14 -1.59
C VAL A 95 -6.61 -19.39 -2.46
N ALA A 96 -5.54 -19.82 -3.13
CA ALA A 96 -5.49 -21.11 -3.82
C ALA A 96 -5.68 -22.30 -2.85
N ASP A 97 -5.06 -22.26 -1.67
CA ASP A 97 -5.31 -23.24 -0.60
C ASP A 97 -6.75 -23.16 -0.08
N TRP A 98 -7.33 -21.96 -0.02
CA TRP A 98 -8.71 -21.77 0.42
C TRP A 98 -9.70 -22.44 -0.54
N ILE A 99 -9.56 -22.17 -1.84
CA ILE A 99 -10.35 -22.80 -2.91
C ILE A 99 -10.15 -24.32 -2.87
N ARG A 100 -8.90 -24.81 -2.82
CA ARG A 100 -8.60 -26.26 -2.70
C ARG A 100 -9.25 -26.93 -1.47
N ARG A 101 -9.43 -26.20 -0.37
CA ARG A 101 -10.05 -26.72 0.89
C ARG A 101 -11.58 -26.66 0.89
N LYS A 102 -12.19 -25.71 0.17
CA LYS A 102 -13.64 -25.44 0.21
C LYS A 102 -14.37 -25.78 -1.09
N THR A 103 -13.64 -26.11 -2.15
CA THR A 103 -14.10 -26.20 -3.55
C THR A 103 -14.51 -24.84 -4.12
N SER A 104 -15.35 -24.09 -3.43
CA SER A 104 -15.65 -22.68 -3.73
C SER A 104 -15.82 -21.86 -2.44
N LEU A 105 -15.80 -20.54 -2.57
CA LEU A 105 -15.87 -19.56 -1.48
C LEU A 105 -17.22 -18.85 -1.48
N SER A 106 -17.64 -18.33 -0.32
CA SER A 106 -18.88 -17.55 -0.25
C SER A 106 -18.72 -16.20 -0.97
N VAL A 107 -19.84 -15.60 -1.39
CA VAL A 107 -19.87 -14.27 -2.00
C VAL A 107 -19.26 -13.21 -1.06
N ASN A 108 -19.62 -13.25 0.22
CA ASN A 108 -19.13 -12.28 1.20
C ASN A 108 -17.62 -12.42 1.44
N ASP A 109 -17.12 -13.65 1.60
CA ASP A 109 -15.68 -13.90 1.81
C ASP A 109 -14.86 -13.52 0.57
N THR A 110 -15.38 -13.84 -0.62
CA THR A 110 -14.75 -13.50 -1.90
C THR A 110 -14.68 -11.98 -2.10
N LEU A 111 -15.76 -11.24 -1.84
CA LEU A 111 -15.78 -9.79 -1.97
C LEU A 111 -14.93 -9.08 -0.92
N LEU A 112 -14.88 -9.58 0.33
CA LEU A 112 -13.98 -9.05 1.36
C LEU A 112 -12.51 -9.24 0.97
N CYS A 113 -12.13 -10.44 0.52
CA CYS A 113 -10.80 -10.72 0.02
C CYS A 113 -10.44 -9.84 -1.20
N ALA A 114 -11.35 -9.76 -2.17
CA ALA A 114 -11.19 -8.95 -3.37
C ALA A 114 -11.05 -7.45 -3.07
N HIS A 115 -11.78 -6.92 -2.09
CA HIS A 115 -11.67 -5.53 -1.66
C HIS A 115 -10.28 -5.22 -1.09
N CYS A 116 -9.73 -6.09 -0.22
CA CYS A 116 -8.36 -5.95 0.28
C CYS A 116 -7.30 -5.99 -0.84
N VAL A 117 -7.50 -6.84 -1.86
CA VAL A 117 -6.62 -6.90 -3.03
C VAL A 117 -6.76 -5.64 -3.90
N ALA A 118 -7.97 -5.13 -4.10
CA ALA A 118 -8.22 -3.89 -4.83
C ALA A 118 -7.60 -2.66 -4.13
N GLU A 119 -7.65 -2.60 -2.79
CA GLU A 119 -7.00 -1.53 -2.02
C GLU A 119 -5.46 -1.59 -2.12
N ALA A 120 -4.86 -2.79 -2.02
CA ALA A 120 -3.43 -2.99 -2.24
C ALA A 120 -2.98 -2.51 -3.63
N LEU A 121 -3.75 -2.83 -4.67
CA LEU A 121 -3.43 -2.49 -6.04
C LEU A 121 -3.75 -1.03 -6.39
N ARG A 122 -4.75 -0.43 -5.74
CA ARG A 122 -4.97 1.02 -5.73
C ARG A 122 -3.74 1.74 -5.22
N TYR A 123 -3.25 1.37 -4.03
CA TYR A 123 -2.07 1.97 -3.44
C TYR A 123 -0.83 1.83 -4.36
N ALA A 124 -0.59 0.65 -4.92
CA ALA A 124 0.55 0.40 -5.81
C ALA A 124 0.46 1.19 -7.13
N TRP A 125 -0.74 1.37 -7.68
CA TRP A 125 -0.98 2.14 -8.89
C TRP A 125 -0.94 3.65 -8.65
N ASP A 126 -1.71 4.17 -7.69
CA ASP A 126 -1.86 5.61 -7.43
C ASP A 126 -0.55 6.23 -6.90
N THR A 127 0.20 5.48 -6.08
CA THR A 127 1.40 6.01 -5.40
C THR A 127 2.69 5.78 -6.21
N PHE A 128 2.77 4.70 -7.00
CA PHE A 128 4.02 4.30 -7.68
C PHE A 128 3.86 3.95 -9.17
N GLY A 129 2.64 3.99 -9.73
CA GLY A 129 2.38 3.62 -11.13
C GLY A 129 2.62 2.14 -11.45
N ILE A 130 2.51 1.26 -10.45
CA ILE A 130 2.82 -0.17 -10.59
C ILE A 130 1.56 -0.95 -10.98
N VAL A 131 1.70 -1.80 -11.99
CA VAL A 131 0.76 -2.87 -12.34
C VAL A 131 1.38 -4.20 -11.92
N HIS A 132 0.67 -5.01 -11.16
CA HIS A 132 1.15 -6.28 -10.61
C HIS A 132 1.32 -7.34 -11.69
N CYS A 133 0.41 -7.44 -12.65
CA CYS A 133 0.45 -8.34 -13.80
C CYS A 133 0.40 -9.87 -13.52
N ASP A 134 0.22 -10.31 -12.28
CA ASP A 134 0.16 -11.74 -11.88
C ASP A 134 -0.78 -11.93 -10.67
N ILE A 135 -1.96 -11.30 -10.72
CA ILE A 135 -2.99 -11.49 -9.71
C ILE A 135 -3.70 -12.83 -9.94
N LYS A 136 -3.55 -13.72 -8.95
CA LYS A 136 -4.10 -15.08 -8.92
C LYS A 136 -4.21 -15.57 -7.48
N PRO A 137 -5.00 -16.62 -7.20
CA PRO A 137 -5.20 -17.14 -5.85
C PRO A 137 -3.91 -17.54 -5.10
N ASP A 138 -2.85 -17.96 -5.82
CA ASP A 138 -1.57 -18.36 -5.19
C ASP A 138 -0.75 -17.16 -4.68
N ASN A 139 -0.95 -15.97 -5.26
CA ASN A 139 -0.24 -14.73 -4.89
C ASN A 139 -1.03 -13.88 -3.88
N VAL A 140 -2.19 -14.35 -3.41
CA VAL A 140 -2.99 -13.69 -2.36
C VAL A 140 -2.98 -14.61 -1.15
N ILE A 141 -2.38 -14.16 -0.05
CA ILE A 141 -2.17 -14.95 1.17
C ILE A 141 -3.01 -14.35 2.30
N ILE A 142 -3.72 -15.20 3.03
CA ILE A 142 -4.44 -14.83 4.25
C ILE A 142 -3.54 -15.19 5.42
N ASP A 143 -3.14 -14.21 6.22
CA ASP A 143 -2.31 -14.43 7.40
C ASP A 143 -3.10 -15.05 8.56
N GLY A 144 -2.41 -15.47 9.62
CA GLY A 144 -3.02 -16.08 10.80
C GLY A 144 -3.98 -15.16 11.57
N ASP A 145 -3.88 -13.84 11.39
CA ASP A 145 -4.79 -12.83 11.95
C ASP A 145 -6.01 -12.53 11.04
N GLY A 146 -6.06 -13.13 9.84
CA GLY A 146 -7.08 -12.90 8.83
C GLY A 146 -6.74 -11.78 7.82
N THR A 147 -5.61 -11.10 7.94
CA THR A 147 -5.17 -10.07 6.99
C THR A 147 -4.87 -10.67 5.63
N VAL A 148 -5.52 -10.16 4.58
CA VAL A 148 -5.28 -10.55 3.18
C VAL A 148 -4.09 -9.75 2.65
N LYS A 149 -3.04 -10.42 2.18
CA LYS A 149 -1.79 -9.84 1.67
C LYS A 149 -1.50 -10.29 0.24
N VAL A 150 -1.20 -9.32 -0.64
CA VAL A 150 -0.76 -9.55 -2.01
C VAL A 150 0.76 -9.73 -2.05
N ALA A 151 1.22 -10.88 -2.54
CA ALA A 151 2.62 -11.28 -2.68
C ALA A 151 3.13 -11.08 -4.11
N ASP A 152 4.47 -11.11 -4.31
CA ASP A 152 5.11 -11.06 -5.64
C ASP A 152 4.86 -9.79 -6.48
N LEU A 153 4.38 -8.72 -5.86
CA LEU A 153 4.11 -7.44 -6.53
C LEU A 153 5.40 -6.76 -7.03
N GLY A 154 5.39 -6.27 -8.27
CA GLY A 154 6.54 -5.64 -8.93
C GLY A 154 7.60 -6.64 -9.38
N LEU A 155 7.84 -7.71 -8.59
CA LEU A 155 8.62 -8.86 -9.05
C LEU A 155 8.06 -9.37 -10.36
N ALA A 156 6.74 -9.52 -10.52
CA ALA A 156 6.16 -9.94 -11.78
C ALA A 156 6.44 -9.00 -12.97
N ARG A 157 6.82 -7.72 -12.82
CA ARG A 157 7.21 -6.87 -13.96
C ARG A 157 8.72 -6.93 -14.25
N SER A 158 9.58 -7.09 -13.25
CA SER A 158 10.99 -7.47 -13.46
C SER A 158 11.10 -8.89 -13.98
N VAL A 159 10.35 -9.83 -13.42
CA VAL A 159 10.25 -11.24 -13.76
C VAL A 159 9.57 -11.41 -15.10
N ARG A 160 8.57 -10.60 -15.50
CA ARG A 160 8.02 -10.62 -16.87
C ARG A 160 8.91 -9.88 -17.85
N SER A 161 9.47 -8.73 -17.48
CA SER A 161 10.64 -8.20 -18.18
C SER A 161 11.86 -9.13 -18.08
N VAL A 162 11.82 -10.28 -17.35
CA VAL A 162 12.80 -11.40 -17.27
C VAL A 162 12.22 -12.77 -17.81
N MET A 163 10.92 -12.84 -18.19
CA MET A 163 10.18 -14.06 -18.62
C MET A 163 9.33 -13.89 -19.88
N ASP A 164 8.83 -12.70 -20.22
CA ASP A 164 8.96 -12.23 -21.61
C ASP A 164 10.44 -12.38 -22.00
N LYS A 165 11.34 -12.20 -21.01
CA LYS A 165 12.80 -12.44 -21.05
C LYS A 165 13.17 -13.94 -21.18
N ALA A 166 12.14 -14.79 -21.25
CA ALA A 166 12.08 -16.21 -21.54
C ALA A 166 10.88 -16.59 -22.47
N LYS A 167 10.28 -15.64 -23.21
CA LYS A 167 9.21 -15.84 -24.22
C LYS A 167 9.54 -15.29 -25.60
N PHE A 168 10.78 -14.86 -25.81
CA PHE A 168 11.49 -15.59 -26.85
C PHE A 168 12.38 -16.61 -26.13
N GLY A 169 11.75 -17.66 -25.56
CA GLY A 169 12.31 -18.82 -24.81
C GLY A 169 12.17 -20.26 -25.35
N THR A 170 11.52 -21.16 -24.64
CA THR A 170 11.75 -22.61 -24.84
C THR A 170 10.48 -23.38 -25.18
N GLY A 171 9.49 -22.69 -25.76
CA GLY A 171 8.09 -23.16 -25.77
C GLY A 171 7.46 -23.16 -24.37
N ILE A 172 8.21 -22.79 -23.34
CA ILE A 172 7.74 -22.74 -21.97
C ILE A 172 6.88 -21.49 -21.79
N VAL A 173 5.57 -21.70 -21.79
CA VAL A 173 4.60 -20.74 -21.26
C VAL A 173 4.84 -20.63 -19.76
N VAL A 174 5.55 -19.58 -19.33
CA VAL A 174 5.78 -19.32 -17.91
C VAL A 174 4.70 -18.38 -17.37
N GLY A 175 4.02 -18.84 -16.31
CA GLY A 175 2.86 -18.18 -15.71
C GLY A 175 1.57 -18.98 -15.92
N THR A 176 0.60 -18.80 -15.03
CA THR A 176 -0.69 -19.51 -15.05
C THR A 176 -1.68 -18.74 -15.94
N PRO A 177 -2.00 -19.19 -17.17
CA PRO A 177 -2.73 -18.39 -18.16
C PRO A 177 -4.23 -18.23 -17.85
N TYR A 178 -4.73 -18.84 -16.78
CA TYR A 178 -6.14 -18.77 -16.39
C TYR A 178 -6.60 -17.37 -15.94
N TYR A 179 -5.67 -16.49 -15.52
CA TYR A 179 -5.99 -15.14 -15.02
C TYR A 179 -5.44 -14.00 -15.88
N ILE A 180 -4.65 -14.31 -16.92
CA ILE A 180 -3.97 -13.31 -17.75
C ILE A 180 -5.01 -12.49 -18.55
N SER A 181 -4.85 -11.17 -18.59
CA SER A 181 -5.81 -10.32 -19.30
C SER A 181 -5.67 -10.39 -20.83
N PRO A 182 -6.71 -10.04 -21.61
CA PRO A 182 -6.66 -10.08 -23.07
C PRO A 182 -5.53 -9.21 -23.63
N GLU A 183 -5.31 -8.02 -23.07
CA GLU A 183 -4.20 -7.16 -23.45
C GLU A 183 -2.83 -7.71 -23.02
N GLN A 184 -2.75 -8.49 -21.94
CA GLN A 184 -1.54 -9.21 -21.56
C GLN A 184 -1.28 -10.44 -22.45
N SER A 185 -2.30 -11.18 -22.89
CA SER A 185 -2.20 -12.26 -23.89
C SER A 185 -1.73 -11.71 -25.24
N GLN A 186 -2.27 -10.55 -25.63
CA GLN A 186 -1.85 -9.79 -26.82
C GLN A 186 -0.46 -9.13 -26.69
N GLY A 187 0.21 -9.24 -25.54
CA GLY A 187 1.54 -8.67 -25.31
C GLY A 187 1.59 -7.13 -25.37
N ARG A 188 0.51 -6.43 -24.98
CA ARG A 188 0.50 -4.95 -25.01
C ARG A 188 1.51 -4.38 -24.00
N LEU A 189 2.39 -3.50 -24.47
CA LEU A 189 3.48 -2.91 -23.66
C LEU A 189 3.01 -1.81 -22.71
N LYS A 190 1.92 -1.10 -23.06
CA LYS A 190 1.26 -0.13 -22.17
C LYS A 190 0.11 -0.85 -21.47
N LEU A 191 0.39 -1.39 -20.29
CA LEU A 191 -0.59 -1.89 -19.34
C LEU A 191 -0.90 -0.78 -18.33
N ASP A 192 -2.16 -0.70 -17.89
CA ASP A 192 -2.60 0.15 -16.79
C ASP A 192 -3.33 -0.71 -15.74
N CYS A 193 -3.84 -0.09 -14.67
CA CYS A 193 -4.57 -0.78 -13.60
C CYS A 193 -5.67 -1.73 -14.10
N ARG A 194 -6.29 -1.47 -15.27
CA ARG A 194 -7.38 -2.30 -15.81
C ARG A 194 -6.96 -3.72 -16.17
N THR A 195 -5.67 -3.97 -16.34
CA THR A 195 -5.09 -5.31 -16.48
C THR A 195 -5.22 -6.13 -15.20
N ASP A 196 -4.91 -5.54 -14.06
CA ASP A 196 -5.06 -6.19 -12.77
C ASP A 196 -6.54 -6.28 -12.36
N ILE A 197 -7.39 -5.32 -12.77
CA ILE A 197 -8.86 -5.40 -12.60
C ILE A 197 -9.42 -6.64 -13.30
N TYR A 198 -8.98 -6.96 -14.53
CA TYR A 198 -9.37 -8.19 -15.21
C TYR A 198 -8.89 -9.43 -14.47
N SER A 199 -7.61 -9.44 -14.08
CA SER A 199 -6.97 -10.57 -13.39
C SER A 199 -7.68 -10.86 -12.06
N LEU A 200 -8.06 -9.81 -11.33
CA LEU A 200 -8.90 -9.89 -10.15
C LEU A 200 -10.30 -10.45 -10.49
N GLY A 201 -10.97 -9.96 -11.54
CA GLY A 201 -12.26 -10.50 -12.00
C GLY A 201 -12.22 -12.01 -12.29
N ALA A 202 -11.18 -12.48 -12.97
CA ALA A 202 -10.93 -13.90 -13.20
C ALA A 202 -10.69 -14.68 -11.89
N MET A 203 -10.01 -14.07 -10.91
CA MET A 203 -9.84 -14.62 -9.57
C MET A 203 -11.19 -14.74 -8.83
N LEU A 204 -12.06 -13.72 -8.87
CA LEU A 204 -13.40 -13.77 -8.25
C LEU A 204 -14.25 -14.89 -8.87
N TYR A 205 -14.21 -15.03 -10.20
CA TYR A 205 -14.91 -16.13 -10.88
C TYR A 205 -14.45 -17.50 -10.36
N HIS A 206 -13.13 -17.72 -10.26
CA HIS A 206 -12.58 -18.97 -9.73
C HIS A 206 -12.93 -19.19 -8.26
N CYS A 207 -12.86 -18.15 -7.42
CA CYS A 207 -13.27 -18.23 -6.01
C CYS A 207 -14.72 -18.70 -5.85
N LEU A 208 -15.66 -18.14 -6.62
CA LEU A 208 -17.09 -18.46 -6.48
C LEU A 208 -17.51 -19.77 -7.15
N THR A 209 -16.88 -20.14 -8.27
CA THR A 209 -17.26 -21.32 -9.06
C THR A 209 -16.47 -22.58 -8.71
N GLY A 210 -15.25 -22.42 -8.16
CA GLY A 210 -14.29 -23.51 -8.01
C GLY A 210 -13.67 -23.99 -9.33
N LYS A 211 -13.94 -23.31 -10.46
CA LYS A 211 -13.46 -23.68 -11.80
C LYS A 211 -12.52 -22.63 -12.38
N LEU A 212 -11.53 -23.08 -13.13
CA LEU A 212 -10.60 -22.18 -13.82
C LEU A 212 -11.26 -21.63 -15.10
N PRO A 213 -11.06 -20.34 -15.46
CA PRO A 213 -11.44 -19.84 -16.78
C PRO A 213 -10.76 -20.67 -17.88
N PHE A 214 -11.53 -21.25 -18.79
CA PHE A 214 -11.02 -22.15 -19.85
C PHE A 214 -10.28 -23.40 -19.35
N GLU A 215 -10.75 -23.97 -18.23
CA GLU A 215 -10.27 -25.25 -17.69
C GLU A 215 -10.28 -26.39 -18.74
N GLY A 216 -9.24 -27.23 -18.71
CA GLY A 216 -9.11 -28.40 -19.60
C GLY A 216 -8.40 -28.15 -20.94
N LEU A 217 -8.16 -26.90 -21.33
CA LEU A 217 -7.45 -26.57 -22.57
C LEU A 217 -5.92 -26.47 -22.40
N PRO A 218 -5.12 -26.62 -23.48
CA PRO A 218 -3.68 -26.34 -23.50
C PRO A 218 -3.34 -24.89 -23.12
N LEU A 219 -2.19 -24.68 -22.46
CA LEU A 219 -1.79 -23.37 -21.91
C LEU A 219 -1.71 -22.23 -22.95
N LEU A 220 -1.38 -22.55 -24.21
CA LEU A 220 -1.31 -21.57 -25.30
C LEU A 220 -2.71 -21.23 -25.83
N GLU A 221 -3.56 -22.24 -26.01
CA GLU A 221 -4.95 -22.11 -26.44
C GLU A 221 -5.78 -21.30 -25.44
N ILE A 222 -5.52 -21.46 -24.14
CA ILE A 222 -6.11 -20.62 -23.09
C ILE A 222 -5.80 -19.13 -23.32
N MET A 223 -4.58 -18.77 -23.74
CA MET A 223 -4.22 -17.37 -24.00
C MET A 223 -5.01 -16.78 -25.17
N ASP A 224 -5.27 -17.58 -26.21
CA ASP A 224 -6.12 -17.20 -27.33
C ASP A 224 -7.58 -17.06 -26.86
N CYS A 225 -8.10 -18.01 -26.07
CA CYS A 225 -9.46 -17.95 -25.52
C CYS A 225 -9.71 -16.73 -24.62
N GLN A 226 -8.72 -16.25 -23.84
CA GLN A 226 -8.83 -14.97 -23.11
C GLN A 226 -9.18 -13.82 -24.09
N ILE A 227 -8.65 -13.84 -25.32
CA ILE A 227 -8.91 -12.84 -26.36
C ILE A 227 -10.26 -13.07 -27.02
N THR A 228 -10.58 -14.28 -27.48
CA THR A 228 -11.74 -14.57 -28.35
C THR A 228 -12.98 -15.08 -27.62
N ASP A 229 -12.82 -16.08 -26.75
CA ASP A 229 -13.91 -16.95 -26.30
C ASP A 229 -14.55 -16.52 -24.98
N GLN A 230 -15.64 -17.20 -24.59
CA GLN A 230 -16.37 -16.93 -23.36
C GLN A 230 -16.49 -18.17 -22.46
N ILE A 231 -16.43 -17.95 -21.15
CA ILE A 231 -16.72 -18.94 -20.10
C ILE A 231 -18.20 -18.86 -19.68
N PRO A 232 -18.78 -19.91 -19.06
CA PRO A 232 -20.18 -19.91 -18.60
C PRO A 232 -20.51 -18.76 -17.63
N ASP A 233 -21.78 -18.37 -17.56
CA ASP A 233 -22.24 -17.36 -16.61
C ASP A 233 -22.02 -17.83 -15.17
N LEU A 234 -21.71 -16.91 -14.25
CA LEU A 234 -21.66 -17.21 -12.82
C LEU A 234 -22.98 -17.83 -12.34
N MET A 235 -24.13 -17.32 -12.78
CA MET A 235 -25.44 -17.80 -12.32
C MET A 235 -25.80 -19.19 -12.87
N ASP A 236 -25.19 -19.63 -13.98
CA ASP A 236 -25.37 -21.00 -14.51
C ASP A 236 -24.65 -22.03 -13.62
N LEU A 237 -23.56 -21.62 -12.95
CA LEU A 237 -22.75 -22.48 -12.06
C LEU A 237 -23.07 -22.29 -10.57
N GLN A 238 -23.58 -21.11 -10.18
CA GLN A 238 -23.96 -20.73 -8.83
C GLN A 238 -25.32 -19.99 -8.85
N PRO A 239 -26.46 -20.72 -8.95
CA PRO A 239 -27.79 -20.11 -9.11
C PRO A 239 -28.26 -19.20 -7.97
N HIS A 240 -27.59 -19.27 -6.82
CA HIS A 240 -27.85 -18.43 -5.64
C HIS A 240 -26.97 -17.16 -5.59
N ALA A 241 -26.05 -16.96 -6.54
CA ALA A 241 -25.28 -15.73 -6.64
C ALA A 241 -26.19 -14.56 -7.07
N SER A 242 -25.96 -13.36 -6.51
CA SER A 242 -26.75 -12.19 -6.88
C SER A 242 -26.38 -11.70 -8.29
N ILE A 243 -27.36 -11.14 -8.99
CA ILE A 243 -27.18 -10.56 -10.33
C ILE A 243 -26.09 -9.48 -10.29
N ALA A 244 -26.07 -8.67 -9.23
CA ALA A 244 -25.08 -7.62 -9.05
C ALA A 244 -23.63 -8.14 -9.01
N VAL A 245 -23.39 -9.29 -8.37
CA VAL A 245 -22.06 -9.94 -8.33
C VAL A 245 -21.68 -10.53 -9.68
N ALA A 246 -22.63 -11.15 -10.40
CA ALA A 246 -22.39 -11.61 -11.77
C ALA A 246 -22.06 -10.44 -12.71
N CYS A 247 -22.79 -9.33 -12.60
CA CYS A 247 -22.57 -8.11 -13.38
C CYS A 247 -21.23 -7.42 -13.04
N LEU A 248 -20.81 -7.41 -11.76
CA LEU A 248 -19.50 -6.93 -11.34
C LEU A 248 -18.38 -7.70 -12.05
N ILE A 249 -18.41 -9.04 -11.97
CA ILE A 249 -17.39 -9.91 -12.57
C ILE A 249 -17.40 -9.79 -14.10
N GLU A 250 -18.58 -9.75 -14.72
CA GLU A 250 -18.71 -9.53 -16.17
C GLU A 250 -18.06 -8.22 -16.62
N LYS A 251 -18.26 -7.13 -15.87
CA LYS A 251 -17.68 -5.81 -16.14
C LYS A 251 -16.16 -5.80 -15.92
N MET A 252 -15.67 -6.40 -14.84
CA MET A 252 -14.22 -6.55 -14.59
C MET A 252 -13.53 -7.39 -15.67
N MET A 253 -14.18 -8.45 -16.15
CA MET A 253 -13.69 -9.36 -17.20
C MET A 253 -14.03 -8.92 -18.63
N ALA A 254 -14.37 -7.65 -18.87
CA ALA A 254 -14.66 -7.17 -20.22
C ALA A 254 -13.42 -7.29 -21.14
N LYS A 255 -13.58 -7.80 -22.36
CA LYS A 255 -12.45 -8.04 -23.29
C LYS A 255 -11.79 -6.74 -23.74
N ASN A 256 -12.59 -5.68 -23.93
CA ASN A 256 -12.11 -4.31 -24.12
C ASN A 256 -11.90 -3.63 -22.75
N PRO A 257 -10.67 -3.18 -22.39
CA PRO A 257 -10.42 -2.44 -21.15
C PRO A 257 -11.28 -1.19 -20.98
N ALA A 258 -11.74 -0.56 -22.07
CA ALA A 258 -12.63 0.61 -22.00
C ALA A 258 -14.06 0.29 -21.52
N HIS A 259 -14.46 -0.99 -21.46
CA HIS A 259 -15.75 -1.44 -20.91
C HIS A 259 -15.62 -1.94 -19.46
N ARG A 260 -14.42 -1.95 -18.88
CA ARG A 260 -14.18 -2.22 -17.46
C ARG A 260 -14.36 -0.95 -16.65
N GLN A 261 -14.34 -1.07 -15.33
CA GLN A 261 -14.08 0.06 -14.43
C GLN A 261 -12.78 0.78 -14.86
N LYS A 262 -12.78 2.13 -14.82
CA LYS A 262 -11.63 2.92 -15.30
C LYS A 262 -10.43 2.87 -14.35
N ASP A 263 -10.70 2.69 -13.06
CA ASP A 263 -9.75 2.77 -11.95
C ASP A 263 -10.19 1.90 -10.77
N TRP A 264 -9.32 1.76 -9.76
CA TRP A 264 -9.61 1.00 -8.55
C TRP A 264 -10.74 1.58 -7.68
N PRO A 265 -10.87 2.91 -7.49
CA PRO A 265 -12.04 3.50 -6.83
C PRO A 265 -13.39 3.08 -7.42
N GLU A 266 -13.51 2.95 -8.75
CA GLU A 266 -14.72 2.39 -9.38
C GLU A 266 -14.94 0.91 -9.05
N VAL A 267 -13.89 0.09 -9.05
CA VAL A 267 -13.98 -1.32 -8.64
C VAL A 267 -14.45 -1.46 -7.20
N ILE A 268 -13.89 -0.66 -6.29
CA ILE A 268 -14.24 -0.68 -4.86
C ILE A 268 -15.70 -0.25 -4.65
N ARG A 269 -16.18 0.80 -5.35
CA ARG A 269 -17.62 1.18 -5.32
C ARG A 269 -18.51 0.07 -5.87
N ASP A 270 -18.17 -0.50 -7.03
CA ASP A 270 -18.96 -1.58 -7.63
C ASP A 270 -18.99 -2.84 -6.74
N MET A 271 -17.92 -3.14 -5.99
CA MET A 271 -17.90 -4.21 -4.97
C MET A 271 -18.83 -3.93 -3.79
N ILE A 272 -18.84 -2.70 -3.25
CA ILE A 272 -19.73 -2.30 -2.15
C ILE A 272 -21.20 -2.35 -2.60
N ARG A 273 -21.47 -1.91 -3.83
CA ARG A 273 -22.80 -1.99 -4.46
C ARG A 273 -23.23 -3.44 -4.63
N ALA A 274 -22.38 -4.29 -5.21
CA ALA A 274 -22.68 -5.71 -5.41
C ALA A 274 -22.92 -6.48 -4.10
N ARG A 275 -22.20 -6.13 -3.02
CA ARG A 275 -22.43 -6.65 -1.66
C ARG A 275 -23.78 -6.22 -1.09
N SER A 276 -24.29 -5.07 -1.50
CA SER A 276 -25.63 -4.55 -1.16
C SER A 276 -26.72 -4.97 -2.16
N GLU A 277 -26.43 -5.92 -3.05
CA GLU A 277 -27.30 -6.37 -4.16
C GLU A 277 -27.63 -5.29 -5.21
N ILE A 278 -26.92 -4.15 -5.21
CA ILE A 278 -27.08 -3.05 -6.14
C ILE A 278 -26.17 -3.27 -7.36
N LEU A 279 -26.69 -3.08 -8.58
CA LEU A 279 -25.92 -3.21 -9.82
C LEU A 279 -24.71 -2.25 -9.88
N PRO A 280 -23.61 -2.61 -10.55
CA PRO A 280 -22.47 -1.72 -10.84
C PRO A 280 -22.87 -0.36 -11.46
N GLU A 281 -22.03 0.66 -11.27
CA GLU A 281 -22.22 2.00 -11.86
C GLU A 281 -21.92 2.01 -13.37
N GLY A 282 -22.67 2.83 -14.11
CA GLY A 282 -22.51 2.97 -15.57
C GLY A 282 -22.98 1.74 -16.37
N PRO A 283 -22.78 1.75 -17.70
CA PRO A 283 -23.24 0.66 -18.56
C PRO A 283 -22.44 -0.63 -18.31
N LEU A 284 -23.14 -1.75 -18.32
CA LEU A 284 -22.51 -3.07 -18.46
C LEU A 284 -21.87 -3.20 -19.85
N PRO A 285 -20.82 -4.04 -20.02
CA PRO A 285 -20.31 -4.36 -21.35
C PRO A 285 -21.43 -4.88 -22.27
N PRO A 286 -21.41 -4.58 -23.58
CA PRO A 286 -22.34 -5.19 -24.53
C PRO A 286 -22.29 -6.72 -24.44
N ALA A 287 -23.45 -7.37 -24.54
CA ALA A 287 -23.55 -8.84 -24.45
C ALA A 287 -22.61 -9.51 -25.46
N GLY A 288 -21.88 -10.54 -25.02
CA GLY A 288 -20.83 -11.19 -25.82
C GLY A 288 -19.44 -10.55 -25.77
N THR A 289 -19.28 -9.34 -25.22
CA THR A 289 -17.97 -8.62 -25.21
C THR A 289 -17.17 -8.79 -23.91
N SER A 290 -17.67 -9.55 -22.95
CA SER A 290 -16.93 -9.99 -21.75
C SER A 290 -16.41 -11.42 -21.91
N THR A 291 -15.34 -11.77 -21.21
CA THR A 291 -14.91 -13.17 -21.11
C THR A 291 -15.97 -14.02 -20.39
N MET A 292 -16.78 -13.45 -19.49
CA MET A 292 -17.93 -14.17 -18.93
C MET A 292 -19.16 -14.00 -19.83
N LYS A 293 -19.80 -15.11 -20.22
CA LYS A 293 -21.06 -15.09 -20.97
C LYS A 293 -22.19 -14.57 -20.07
N ARG A 294 -23.15 -13.86 -20.67
CA ARG A 294 -24.42 -13.47 -20.03
C ARG A 294 -25.50 -14.49 -20.40
N CYS A 295 -26.10 -15.15 -19.40
CA CYS A 295 -27.18 -16.11 -19.64
C CYS A 295 -28.55 -15.42 -19.82
N LEU A 296 -29.47 -16.08 -20.53
CA LEU A 296 -30.78 -15.52 -20.90
C LEU A 296 -31.62 -15.13 -19.68
N ALA A 297 -31.59 -15.93 -18.61
CA ALA A 297 -32.31 -15.64 -17.37
C ALA A 297 -31.80 -14.35 -16.69
N ARG A 298 -30.48 -14.13 -16.69
CA ARG A 298 -29.89 -12.89 -16.17
C ARG A 298 -30.21 -11.69 -17.07
N GLU A 299 -30.24 -11.88 -18.39
CA GLU A 299 -30.63 -10.82 -19.33
C GLU A 299 -32.11 -10.42 -19.22
N GLN A 300 -33.02 -11.39 -19.10
CA GLN A 300 -34.45 -11.14 -18.86
C GLN A 300 -34.66 -10.34 -17.56
N ARG A 301 -34.03 -10.77 -16.47
CA ARG A 301 -34.20 -10.11 -15.17
C ARG A 301 -33.54 -8.73 -15.09
N LEU A 302 -32.50 -8.47 -15.89
CA LEU A 302 -31.98 -7.11 -16.10
C LEU A 302 -32.98 -6.23 -16.87
N LYS A 303 -33.67 -6.76 -17.90
CA LYS A 303 -34.74 -6.04 -18.61
C LYS A 303 -35.95 -5.77 -17.73
N GLU A 304 -36.30 -6.68 -16.82
CA GLU A 304 -37.36 -6.48 -15.81
C GLU A 304 -37.01 -5.36 -14.81
N LEU A 305 -35.76 -5.34 -14.32
CA LEU A 305 -35.27 -4.28 -13.43
C LEU A 305 -35.23 -2.92 -14.13
N ASP A 306 -34.83 -2.88 -15.39
CA ASP A 306 -34.80 -1.67 -16.20
C ASP A 306 -36.23 -1.18 -16.53
N ALA A 307 -37.13 -2.09 -16.92
CA ALA A 307 -38.55 -1.77 -17.12
C ALA A 307 -39.22 -1.26 -15.83
N ALA A 308 -38.92 -1.86 -14.68
CA ALA A 308 -39.42 -1.40 -13.38
C ALA A 308 -38.90 0.00 -12.99
N ALA A 309 -37.70 0.39 -13.46
CA ALA A 309 -37.18 1.75 -13.31
C ALA A 309 -37.81 2.77 -14.28
N HIS A 310 -38.43 2.31 -15.37
CA HIS A 310 -39.05 3.15 -16.42
C HIS A 310 -40.58 3.28 -16.32
N ILE A 311 -41.25 2.60 -15.37
CA ILE A 311 -42.70 2.80 -15.12
C ILE A 311 -42.91 4.11 -14.34
N GLY A 312 -43.28 5.17 -15.05
CA GLY A 312 -43.82 6.40 -14.46
C GLY A 312 -45.20 6.20 -13.81
N PRO A 313 -45.70 7.19 -13.04
CA PRO A 313 -46.94 7.05 -12.28
C PRO A 313 -48.16 6.83 -13.19
N VAL A 314 -48.91 5.75 -12.93
CA VAL A 314 -50.11 5.37 -13.68
C VAL A 314 -51.20 6.44 -13.53
N GLN A 315 -51.65 7.01 -14.65
CA GLN A 315 -52.80 7.89 -14.71
C GLN A 315 -54.10 7.11 -14.42
N LYS A 316 -54.95 7.63 -13.52
CA LYS A 316 -56.28 7.08 -13.26
C LYS A 316 -57.27 7.39 -14.40
N PRO A 317 -58.03 6.41 -14.91
CA PRO A 317 -59.28 6.65 -15.64
C PRO A 317 -60.41 7.11 -14.70
N ALA A 318 -61.40 7.79 -15.27
CA ALA A 318 -62.49 8.47 -14.53
C ALA A 318 -63.64 7.53 -14.09
N GLU A 319 -64.47 8.06 -13.19
CA GLU A 319 -65.62 7.37 -12.57
C GLU A 319 -66.82 7.16 -13.51
N SER A 320 -67.55 6.07 -13.27
CA SER A 320 -69.02 6.09 -13.31
C SER A 320 -69.58 5.13 -12.24
N ALA A 321 -70.51 5.64 -11.44
CA ALA A 321 -71.12 4.97 -10.28
C ALA A 321 -72.62 4.71 -10.56
N PRO A 322 -73.51 4.44 -9.57
CA PRO A 322 -73.42 3.61 -8.35
C PRO A 322 -74.62 2.62 -8.20
N ALA A 323 -74.54 1.66 -7.27
CA ALA A 323 -75.64 1.30 -6.32
C ALA A 323 -75.18 0.24 -5.29
N ALA A 324 -75.77 0.27 -4.09
CA ALA A 324 -75.36 -0.46 -2.87
C ALA A 324 -76.54 -1.35 -2.35
N PRO A 325 -76.69 -1.80 -1.07
CA PRO A 325 -75.86 -1.58 0.14
C PRO A 325 -75.66 -2.77 1.12
N GLY A 326 -74.82 -2.52 2.13
CA GLY A 326 -74.58 -3.36 3.33
C GLY A 326 -73.22 -3.01 3.98
N SER A 327 -73.04 -1.81 4.56
CA SER A 327 -73.44 -1.39 5.93
C SER A 327 -72.52 -2.02 7.03
N VAL A 328 -71.99 -1.33 8.06
CA VAL A 328 -72.21 0.00 8.70
C VAL A 328 -70.81 0.52 9.15
N ASP A 329 -70.31 1.72 8.78
CA ASP A 329 -70.57 3.09 9.34
C ASP A 329 -69.78 3.35 10.68
N GLN A 330 -69.16 4.50 11.04
CA GLN A 330 -69.30 5.92 10.62
C GLN A 330 -67.96 6.72 10.60
N ALA A 331 -68.00 7.94 10.03
CA ALA A 331 -66.88 8.88 9.78
C ALA A 331 -67.11 10.24 10.52
N PRO A 332 -67.09 11.42 9.85
CA PRO A 332 -66.00 12.21 9.21
C PRO A 332 -65.51 13.34 10.20
N PRO A 333 -65.03 14.58 9.86
CA PRO A 333 -64.72 15.25 8.57
C PRO A 333 -63.42 16.12 8.46
N GLU A 334 -63.20 16.59 7.23
CA GLU A 334 -62.54 17.82 6.70
C GLU A 334 -61.65 18.76 7.55
N ARG A 335 -60.51 19.19 6.96
CA ARG A 335 -60.32 20.56 6.41
C ARG A 335 -58.98 20.77 5.64
N TYR A 336 -59.11 21.41 4.46
CA TYR A 336 -58.18 22.29 3.71
C TYR A 336 -56.70 21.93 3.44
N ALA A 337 -56.30 22.20 2.19
CA ALA A 337 -54.92 22.23 1.71
C ALA A 337 -54.24 23.61 1.91
N GLN A 338 -52.91 23.61 2.02
CA GLN A 338 -52.03 24.71 1.60
C GLN A 338 -50.67 24.13 1.16
N ALA A 339 -49.93 24.86 0.31
CA ALA A 339 -48.82 24.32 -0.46
C ALA A 339 -47.45 24.96 -0.18
N SER A 340 -46.40 24.23 -0.57
CA SER A 340 -45.03 24.70 -0.88
C SER A 340 -44.01 24.87 0.27
N ARG A 341 -42.95 24.04 0.23
CA ARG A 341 -41.55 24.45 0.03
C ARG A 341 -40.64 23.20 -0.19
N PRO A 342 -39.58 23.29 -1.01
CA PRO A 342 -38.66 22.17 -1.27
C PRO A 342 -37.45 22.18 -0.32
N GLY A 343 -37.12 21.04 0.29
CA GLY A 343 -35.85 20.88 1.02
C GLY A 343 -35.85 19.93 2.22
N GLU A 344 -36.07 18.63 2.02
CA GLU A 344 -35.65 17.58 2.96
C GLU A 344 -35.18 16.32 2.20
N PRO A 345 -34.04 15.70 2.57
CA PRO A 345 -33.63 14.41 2.04
C PRO A 345 -34.38 13.25 2.72
N LEU A 346 -34.80 12.26 1.93
CA LEU A 346 -35.54 11.09 2.38
C LEU A 346 -34.76 10.24 3.42
N PRO A 347 -35.42 9.69 4.46
CA PRO A 347 -34.75 8.98 5.53
C PRO A 347 -34.23 7.59 5.13
N TYR A 348 -33.08 7.24 5.70
CA TYR A 348 -32.37 5.98 5.53
C TYR A 348 -33.20 4.77 6.02
N ILE A 349 -33.51 3.82 5.15
CA ILE A 349 -34.22 2.59 5.56
C ILE A 349 -33.26 1.68 6.33
N VAL A 350 -33.42 1.65 7.65
CA VAL A 350 -32.78 0.66 8.51
C VAL A 350 -33.40 -0.72 8.26
N ALA A 351 -32.57 -1.69 7.87
CA ALA A 351 -32.98 -3.09 7.79
C ALA A 351 -33.42 -3.60 9.16
N ARG A 352 -34.73 -3.83 9.34
CA ARG A 352 -35.28 -4.39 10.59
C ARG A 352 -34.84 -5.84 10.78
N PRO A 353 -34.52 -6.30 12.00
CA PRO A 353 -34.33 -7.72 12.28
C PRO A 353 -35.63 -8.49 12.06
N ARG A 354 -35.53 -9.71 11.51
CA ARG A 354 -36.67 -10.63 11.31
C ARG A 354 -37.32 -10.98 12.66
N ARG A 355 -38.49 -10.39 12.95
CA ARG A 355 -39.38 -10.85 14.03
C ARG A 355 -40.18 -12.06 13.56
N TRP A 356 -39.78 -13.26 13.98
CA TRP A 356 -40.69 -14.41 14.11
C TRP A 356 -40.66 -14.88 15.57
N ILE A 357 -41.82 -15.32 16.08
CA ILE A 357 -42.23 -15.57 17.49
C ILE A 357 -43.05 -14.40 18.07
N LYS A 358 -44.36 -14.65 18.27
CA LYS A 358 -45.31 -13.73 18.94
C LYS A 358 -45.06 -13.75 20.46
N PRO A 359 -45.35 -12.67 21.21
CA PRO A 359 -45.04 -12.60 22.65
C PRO A 359 -45.71 -13.70 23.49
N GLU A 360 -46.88 -14.19 23.07
CA GLU A 360 -47.58 -15.34 23.69
C GLU A 360 -46.72 -16.63 23.69
N TRP A 361 -45.93 -16.85 22.63
CA TRP A 361 -45.02 -18.00 22.54
C TRP A 361 -43.80 -17.84 23.44
N LEU A 362 -43.34 -16.60 23.68
CA LEU A 362 -42.22 -16.36 24.60
C LEU A 362 -42.66 -16.62 26.04
N ALA A 363 -43.89 -16.23 26.41
CA ALA A 363 -44.49 -16.59 27.69
C ALA A 363 -44.63 -18.12 27.86
N ALA A 364 -45.09 -18.83 26.82
CA ALA A 364 -45.17 -20.29 26.83
C ALA A 364 -43.80 -20.97 26.99
N VAL A 365 -42.76 -20.51 26.26
CA VAL A 365 -41.39 -21.05 26.36
C VAL A 365 -40.76 -20.73 27.73
N ILE A 366 -40.99 -19.54 28.28
CA ILE A 366 -40.54 -19.20 29.64
C ILE A 366 -41.24 -20.07 30.68
N MET A 367 -42.55 -20.31 30.57
CA MET A 367 -43.28 -21.22 31.46
C MET A 367 -42.77 -22.66 31.34
N LEU A 368 -42.46 -23.12 30.12
CA LEU A 368 -41.89 -24.44 29.86
C LEU A 368 -40.48 -24.58 30.46
N LEU A 369 -39.64 -23.54 30.40
CA LEU A 369 -38.31 -23.52 31.04
C LEU A 369 -38.40 -23.45 32.56
N VAL A 370 -39.33 -22.66 33.11
CA VAL A 370 -39.60 -22.55 34.55
C VAL A 370 -40.17 -23.85 35.13
N LEU A 371 -40.85 -24.68 34.33
CA LEU A 371 -41.27 -26.04 34.71
C LEU A 371 -40.19 -27.11 34.43
N ALA A 372 -39.40 -26.95 33.36
CA ALA A 372 -38.35 -27.90 33.00
C ALA A 372 -37.16 -27.90 33.95
N VAL A 373 -36.76 -26.75 34.51
CA VAL A 373 -35.64 -26.66 35.46
C VAL A 373 -35.92 -27.40 36.78
N PRO A 374 -37.09 -27.24 37.44
CA PRO A 374 -37.49 -28.10 38.56
C PRO A 374 -37.57 -29.58 38.18
N CYS A 375 -38.11 -29.94 37.01
CA CYS A 375 -38.14 -31.34 36.56
C CYS A 375 -36.73 -31.92 36.34
N LEU A 376 -35.79 -31.16 35.76
CA LEU A 376 -34.40 -31.58 35.60
C LEU A 376 -33.67 -31.69 36.94
N LEU A 377 -33.95 -30.81 37.90
CA LEU A 377 -33.41 -30.91 39.25
C LEU A 377 -34.02 -32.11 40.02
N LEU A 378 -35.31 -32.39 39.85
CA LEU A 378 -35.97 -33.57 40.43
C LEU A 378 -35.47 -34.87 39.80
N VAL A 379 -35.27 -34.92 38.48
CA VAL A 379 -34.66 -36.07 37.79
C VAL A 379 -33.20 -36.26 38.21
N ASN A 380 -32.42 -35.19 38.34
CA ASN A 380 -31.03 -35.28 38.81
C ASN A 380 -30.95 -35.64 40.31
N MET A 381 -31.91 -35.22 41.13
CA MET A 381 -32.11 -35.76 42.49
C MET A 381 -32.47 -37.24 42.46
N PHE A 382 -33.41 -37.70 41.62
CA PHE A 382 -33.79 -39.10 41.50
C PHE A 382 -32.65 -40.00 40.99
N VAL A 383 -31.81 -39.49 40.09
CA VAL A 383 -30.61 -40.19 39.59
C VAL A 383 -29.50 -40.21 40.65
N LYS A 384 -29.37 -39.16 41.48
CA LYS A 384 -28.47 -39.18 42.64
C LYS A 384 -28.95 -40.10 43.76
N THR A 385 -30.24 -40.12 44.10
CA THR A 385 -30.79 -41.03 45.13
C THR A 385 -30.75 -42.49 44.68
N LYS A 386 -30.99 -42.80 43.40
CA LYS A 386 -30.77 -44.17 42.88
C LYS A 386 -29.31 -44.63 42.88
N ARG A 387 -28.33 -43.72 42.84
CA ARG A 387 -26.90 -44.09 42.96
C ARG A 387 -26.40 -44.26 44.41
N VAL A 388 -27.21 -43.90 45.41
CA VAL A 388 -26.88 -44.08 46.83
C VAL A 388 -27.59 -45.31 47.44
N ALA A 389 -28.58 -45.88 46.75
CA ALA A 389 -29.41 -46.98 47.27
C ALA A 389 -28.93 -48.41 46.91
N GLN A 390 -27.68 -48.60 46.45
CA GLN A 390 -27.22 -49.92 45.96
C GLN A 390 -25.82 -50.37 46.40
N ALA A 391 -25.19 -49.72 47.38
CA ALA A 391 -23.94 -50.20 47.98
C ALA A 391 -23.88 -49.90 49.49
N SER A 392 -23.52 -50.93 50.28
CA SER A 392 -23.47 -51.04 51.76
C SER A 392 -24.81 -51.44 52.40
N HIS A 393 -24.90 -52.42 53.32
CA HIS A 393 -23.95 -52.98 54.31
C HIS A 393 -24.27 -54.49 54.60
N PRO A 394 -23.56 -55.24 55.50
CA PRO A 394 -22.33 -54.92 56.27
C PRO A 394 -21.22 -56.02 56.29
N SER A 395 -19.98 -55.62 56.61
CA SER A 395 -19.21 -56.19 57.74
C SER A 395 -18.10 -55.23 58.20
N GLU A 396 -17.80 -55.22 59.49
CA GLU A 396 -16.79 -54.35 60.16
C GLU A 396 -15.33 -54.72 59.76
N ARG A 397 -14.23 -54.00 60.05
CA ARG A 397 -13.87 -53.27 61.30
C ARG A 397 -12.61 -52.37 61.15
N ALA A 398 -12.48 -51.35 62.03
CA ALA A 398 -11.26 -50.70 62.54
C ALA A 398 -10.39 -49.70 61.69
N ALA A 399 -10.81 -48.41 61.73
CA ALA A 399 -10.10 -47.24 62.30
C ALA A 399 -8.68 -46.74 61.86
N GLY A 400 -8.63 -45.45 61.47
CA GLY A 400 -7.75 -44.43 62.09
C GLY A 400 -6.72 -43.70 61.20
N GLY A 401 -6.83 -42.36 61.04
CA GLY A 401 -5.73 -41.53 60.50
C GLY A 401 -6.11 -40.22 59.78
N ASP A 402 -6.46 -39.18 60.54
CA ASP A 402 -6.59 -37.75 60.13
C ASP A 402 -5.21 -37.11 59.79
N VAL A 403 -5.04 -35.96 59.11
CA VAL A 403 -5.90 -35.11 58.23
C VAL A 403 -4.98 -34.07 57.54
N SER A 404 -5.33 -33.61 56.32
CA SER A 404 -4.87 -32.38 55.61
C SER A 404 -3.36 -32.03 55.52
N GLY A 405 -2.83 -31.49 54.43
CA GLY A 405 -3.44 -30.89 53.26
C GLY A 405 -2.70 -29.61 52.92
N GLU A 406 -1.93 -29.63 51.84
CA GLU A 406 -0.87 -28.64 51.55
C GLU A 406 -1.22 -27.74 50.35
N ALA A 407 -0.43 -26.67 50.24
CA ALA A 407 0.04 -26.03 49.00
C ALA A 407 -0.67 -24.75 48.53
N LEU A 408 0.13 -23.67 48.53
CA LEU A 408 -0.04 -22.54 47.62
C LEU A 408 1.33 -22.10 47.06
N ALA A 409 1.46 -22.23 45.74
CA ALA A 409 2.24 -21.39 44.84
C ALA A 409 3.80 -21.43 44.77
N LYS A 410 4.23 -21.15 43.52
CA LYS A 410 5.45 -20.46 43.04
C LYS A 410 6.75 -21.22 42.73
N THR A 411 7.10 -21.08 41.46
CA THR A 411 8.41 -21.14 40.82
C THR A 411 9.36 -20.02 41.27
N GLU A 412 10.68 -20.28 41.33
CA GLU A 412 11.72 -19.52 40.58
C GLU A 412 13.16 -20.04 40.84
N ALA A 413 14.09 -19.52 40.02
CA ALA A 413 15.56 -19.44 40.18
C ALA A 413 16.49 -20.54 39.56
N LEU A 414 17.49 -20.03 38.82
CA LEU A 414 18.64 -20.73 38.21
C LEU A 414 19.77 -20.97 39.24
N ALA A 415 20.69 -21.91 38.97
CA ALA A 415 22.15 -21.60 38.87
C ALA A 415 23.07 -22.78 38.46
N LYS A 416 24.13 -22.44 37.71
CA LYS A 416 25.49 -23.04 37.61
C LYS A 416 25.74 -24.38 36.89
N THR A 417 26.00 -24.24 35.58
CA THR A 417 27.25 -24.59 34.87
C THR A 417 28.41 -25.27 35.59
N GLU A 418 29.01 -26.29 34.95
CA GLU A 418 30.44 -26.55 34.63
C GLU A 418 30.62 -28.04 34.27
N ALA A 419 31.64 -28.55 33.56
CA ALA A 419 32.43 -28.06 32.42
C ALA A 419 33.19 -29.26 31.77
N LEU A 420 33.59 -29.11 30.50
CA LEU A 420 34.67 -29.82 29.79
C LEU A 420 34.75 -31.39 29.70
N ALA A 421 34.71 -31.82 28.43
CA ALA A 421 35.82 -32.52 27.72
C ALA A 421 35.85 -34.06 27.55
N SER A 422 35.85 -34.45 26.26
CA SER A 422 36.47 -35.65 25.65
C SER A 422 35.84 -37.03 25.95
N ALA A 423 35.82 -38.02 25.05
CA ALA A 423 36.42 -38.15 23.71
C ALA A 423 35.56 -39.03 22.76
N LYS A 424 35.81 -38.92 21.44
CA LYS A 424 35.60 -39.97 20.41
C LYS A 424 36.95 -40.72 20.22
N PRO A 425 37.07 -41.93 19.60
CA PRO A 425 36.25 -42.44 18.46
C PRO A 425 36.04 -43.99 18.38
N SER A 426 35.70 -44.45 17.17
CA SER A 426 36.02 -45.76 16.51
C SER A 426 35.32 -47.09 16.88
N ALA A 427 34.46 -47.54 15.94
CA ALA A 427 34.44 -48.80 15.15
C ALA A 427 34.81 -50.20 15.73
N GLU A 428 34.13 -51.21 15.15
CA GLU A 428 34.20 -52.68 15.29
C GLU A 428 35.63 -53.30 15.26
N PRO A 429 35.90 -54.45 15.95
CA PRO A 429 35.42 -55.81 15.60
C PRO A 429 34.97 -56.64 16.85
N GLY A 430 34.65 -57.96 16.84
CA GLY A 430 34.65 -59.03 15.81
C GLY A 430 34.19 -60.40 16.38
N LEU A 431 34.44 -61.52 15.67
CA LEU A 431 34.23 -62.91 16.18
C LEU A 431 35.47 -63.46 16.91
N ALA A 432 35.30 -64.24 17.99
CA ALA A 432 35.88 -65.60 18.12
C ALA A 432 35.50 -66.32 19.44
N LYS A 433 35.49 -67.65 19.37
CA LYS A 433 35.28 -68.64 20.44
C LYS A 433 36.23 -68.48 21.64
N THR A 434 35.79 -68.95 22.80
CA THR A 434 36.66 -69.63 23.78
C THR A 434 36.21 -71.08 23.96
N GLU A 435 37.11 -72.02 23.68
CA GLU A 435 36.92 -73.45 23.95
C GLU A 435 37.70 -73.86 25.22
N ALA A 436 37.15 -74.84 25.93
CA ALA A 436 37.82 -75.79 26.83
C ALA A 436 38.71 -75.27 27.98
N LEU A 437 38.24 -75.52 29.21
CA LEU A 437 39.04 -76.27 30.17
C LEU A 437 38.18 -77.38 30.78
N ALA A 438 38.70 -78.60 30.85
CA ALA A 438 37.96 -79.80 31.23
C ALA A 438 38.46 -80.39 32.55
N SER A 439 37.55 -80.77 33.46
CA SER A 439 37.79 -81.81 34.47
C SER A 439 36.52 -82.21 35.24
N ALA A 440 35.79 -83.22 34.76
CA ALA A 440 35.03 -84.17 35.60
C ALA A 440 34.40 -85.29 34.75
N LYS A 441 34.68 -86.54 35.11
CA LYS A 441 33.99 -87.77 34.65
C LYS A 441 33.89 -88.68 35.88
N PRO A 442 32.84 -89.52 36.02
CA PRO A 442 31.45 -89.32 35.67
C PRO A 442 30.56 -89.53 36.92
N SER A 443 29.89 -88.48 37.42
CA SER A 443 28.81 -88.63 38.39
C SER A 443 27.49 -88.62 37.63
N ALA A 444 26.68 -89.67 37.81
CA ALA A 444 25.45 -89.94 37.07
C ALA A 444 24.65 -88.67 36.72
N GLU A 445 24.27 -88.54 35.45
CA GLU A 445 23.11 -87.71 35.12
C GLU A 445 21.96 -88.18 36.01
N PRO A 446 21.28 -87.31 36.77
CA PRO A 446 19.95 -87.66 37.23
C PRO A 446 19.15 -87.88 35.95
N GLU A 447 18.58 -89.07 35.77
CA GLU A 447 17.66 -89.31 34.65
C GLU A 447 16.67 -88.14 34.63
N LEU A 448 16.74 -87.29 33.60
CA LEU A 448 15.78 -86.19 33.49
C LEU A 448 14.41 -86.85 33.55
N SER A 449 13.63 -86.47 34.56
CA SER A 449 12.28 -86.99 34.68
C SER A 449 11.59 -86.82 33.32
N LYS A 450 10.80 -87.80 32.87
CA LYS A 450 10.19 -87.75 31.52
C LYS A 450 9.45 -86.42 31.27
N THR A 451 8.98 -85.79 32.33
CA THR A 451 8.46 -84.42 32.44
C THR A 451 9.46 -83.30 32.08
N GLU A 452 10.70 -83.31 32.56
CA GLU A 452 11.70 -82.27 32.27
C GLU A 452 12.28 -82.37 30.85
N ALA A 453 12.57 -83.59 30.37
CA ALA A 453 13.01 -83.79 28.98
C ALA A 453 11.93 -83.33 27.98
N LEU A 454 10.65 -83.58 28.30
CA LEU A 454 9.51 -83.10 27.53
C LEU A 454 9.33 -81.58 27.62
N ALA A 455 9.62 -80.96 28.78
CA ALA A 455 9.59 -79.50 28.95
C ALA A 455 10.66 -78.81 28.11
N GLN A 456 11.89 -79.34 28.09
CA GLN A 456 12.97 -78.83 27.23
C GLN A 456 12.59 -78.88 25.75
N HIS A 457 12.17 -80.05 25.26
CA HIS A 457 11.81 -80.21 23.85
C HIS A 457 10.67 -79.28 23.43
N ARG A 458 9.65 -79.07 24.30
CA ARG A 458 8.58 -78.10 24.05
C ARG A 458 9.06 -76.66 24.00
N LEU A 459 10.02 -76.28 24.84
CA LEU A 459 10.62 -74.94 24.84
C LEU A 459 11.40 -74.68 23.54
N GLU A 460 12.20 -75.65 23.09
CA GLU A 460 12.95 -75.58 21.83
C GLU A 460 12.01 -75.46 20.62
N VAL A 461 10.95 -76.28 20.56
CA VAL A 461 9.93 -76.20 19.49
C VAL A 461 9.20 -74.85 19.50
N ALA A 462 8.86 -74.30 20.67
CA ALA A 462 8.23 -72.98 20.77
C ALA A 462 9.18 -71.84 20.34
N LEU A 463 10.47 -71.93 20.65
CA LEU A 463 11.49 -70.98 20.19
C LEU A 463 11.64 -71.02 18.66
N GLN A 464 11.73 -72.22 18.07
CA GLN A 464 11.77 -72.39 16.61
C GLN A 464 10.50 -71.87 15.94
N TRP A 465 9.31 -72.14 16.51
CA TRP A 465 8.05 -71.62 16.02
C TRP A 465 8.01 -70.08 16.03
N CYS A 466 8.54 -69.45 17.09
CA CYS A 466 8.60 -67.98 17.19
C CYS A 466 9.59 -67.36 16.18
N GLN A 467 10.71 -68.04 15.88
CA GLN A 467 11.63 -67.63 14.82
C GLN A 467 10.99 -67.73 13.43
N ALA A 468 10.17 -68.78 13.19
CA ALA A 468 9.44 -68.97 11.94
C ALA A 468 8.21 -68.06 11.79
N ASN A 469 7.67 -67.50 12.89
CA ASN A 469 6.44 -66.70 12.91
C ASN A 469 6.64 -65.30 13.52
N PRO A 470 7.54 -64.46 12.96
CA PRO A 470 7.77 -63.11 13.46
C PRO A 470 6.48 -62.28 13.45
N GLY A 471 6.23 -61.54 14.52
CA GLY A 471 5.03 -60.70 14.69
C GLY A 471 3.85 -61.37 15.41
N GLN A 472 3.81 -62.70 15.56
CA GLN A 472 2.72 -63.40 16.27
C GLN A 472 2.86 -63.37 17.81
N TYR A 473 3.12 -62.19 18.39
CA TYR A 473 3.49 -62.00 19.80
C TYR A 473 2.51 -62.62 20.81
N ASN A 474 1.19 -62.50 20.58
CA ASN A 474 0.19 -63.01 21.51
C ASN A 474 0.13 -64.55 21.51
N GLU A 475 0.34 -65.19 20.35
CA GLU A 475 0.36 -66.66 20.25
C GLU A 475 1.66 -67.23 20.83
N ALA A 476 2.79 -66.59 20.55
CA ALA A 476 4.07 -66.88 21.20
C ALA A 476 3.95 -66.82 22.73
N ILE A 477 3.37 -65.75 23.28
CA ILE A 477 3.12 -65.62 24.73
C ILE A 477 2.20 -66.73 25.24
N ARG A 478 1.14 -67.12 24.50
CA ARG A 478 0.26 -68.25 24.89
C ARG A 478 1.01 -69.58 24.94
N GLN A 479 1.85 -69.87 23.95
CA GLN A 479 2.62 -71.11 23.91
C GLN A 479 3.65 -71.17 25.05
N PHE A 480 4.44 -70.12 25.27
CA PHE A 480 5.36 -70.08 26.41
C PHE A 480 4.65 -70.07 27.76
N ALA A 481 3.48 -69.41 27.91
CA ALA A 481 2.74 -69.42 29.16
C ALA A 481 2.19 -70.82 29.48
N LYS A 482 1.79 -71.57 28.45
CA LYS A 482 1.40 -72.99 28.59
C LYS A 482 2.60 -73.85 29.02
N ILE A 483 3.80 -73.59 28.49
CA ILE A 483 5.04 -74.28 28.88
C ILE A 483 5.42 -73.94 30.33
N ALA A 484 5.38 -72.66 30.73
CA ALA A 484 5.64 -72.21 32.10
C ALA A 484 4.68 -72.85 33.10
N ALA A 485 3.37 -72.85 32.80
CA ALA A 485 2.36 -73.48 33.65
C ALA A 485 2.52 -75.00 33.76
N GLN A 486 2.92 -75.68 32.69
CA GLN A 486 3.11 -77.14 32.66
C GLN A 486 4.46 -77.61 33.24
N SER A 487 5.44 -76.71 33.37
CA SER A 487 6.81 -77.01 33.83
C SER A 487 7.13 -76.34 35.16
N LYS A 488 6.10 -75.90 35.90
CA LYS A 488 6.21 -75.04 37.08
C LYS A 488 7.13 -75.64 38.15
N GLY A 489 8.12 -74.87 38.59
CA GLY A 489 9.16 -75.31 39.53
C GLY A 489 10.45 -75.83 38.89
N THR A 490 10.50 -75.96 37.56
CA THR A 490 11.73 -76.33 36.82
C THR A 490 12.43 -75.10 36.23
N ARG A 491 13.72 -75.23 35.87
CA ARG A 491 14.48 -74.18 35.15
C ARG A 491 13.84 -73.76 33.82
N TYR A 492 13.06 -74.65 33.19
CA TYR A 492 12.41 -74.38 31.91
C TYR A 492 11.14 -73.53 32.05
N ALA A 493 10.48 -73.51 33.22
CA ALA A 493 9.41 -72.55 33.50
C ALA A 493 9.97 -71.13 33.61
N GLN A 494 11.08 -70.94 34.33
CA GLN A 494 11.74 -69.63 34.41
C GLN A 494 12.19 -69.15 33.02
N ALA A 495 12.83 -70.02 32.23
CA ALA A 495 13.23 -69.68 30.86
C ALA A 495 12.05 -69.30 29.95
N ALA A 496 10.88 -69.94 30.12
CA ALA A 496 9.66 -69.57 29.42
C ALA A 496 9.10 -68.21 29.89
N GLU A 497 9.13 -67.92 31.19
CA GLU A 497 8.71 -66.63 31.75
C GLU A 497 9.64 -65.47 31.32
N ASP A 498 10.95 -65.70 31.27
CA ASP A 498 11.94 -64.74 30.79
C ASP A 498 11.74 -64.43 29.29
N GLU A 499 11.47 -65.44 28.45
CA GLU A 499 11.18 -65.21 27.04
C GLU A 499 9.79 -64.56 26.84
N ILE A 500 8.78 -64.85 27.68
CA ILE A 500 7.52 -64.07 27.71
C ILE A 500 7.82 -62.59 28.00
N ALA A 501 8.72 -62.27 28.94
CA ALA A 501 9.08 -60.89 29.26
C ALA A 501 9.74 -60.19 28.05
N ARG A 502 10.71 -60.86 27.38
CA ARG A 502 11.34 -60.35 26.14
C ARG A 502 10.34 -60.18 24.99
N ILE A 503 9.42 -61.12 24.80
CA ILE A 503 8.38 -61.04 23.76
C ILE A 503 7.41 -59.89 24.05
N ARG A 504 7.06 -59.65 25.32
CA ARG A 504 6.28 -58.48 25.74
C ARG A 504 7.01 -57.16 25.48
N GLU A 505 8.32 -57.11 25.71
CA GLU A 505 9.14 -55.93 25.42
C GLU A 505 9.26 -55.65 23.91
N ARG A 506 9.58 -56.68 23.10
CA ARG A 506 9.56 -56.59 21.63
C ARG A 506 8.18 -56.13 21.12
N LYS A 507 7.08 -56.67 21.68
CA LYS A 507 5.71 -56.22 21.37
C LYS A 507 5.49 -54.73 21.69
N ARG A 508 5.96 -54.24 22.85
CA ARG A 508 5.86 -52.81 23.23
C ARG A 508 6.68 -51.91 22.29
N ALA A 509 7.90 -52.31 21.96
CA ALA A 509 8.77 -51.56 21.05
C ALA A 509 8.17 -51.46 19.64
N ALA A 510 7.65 -52.58 19.11
CA ALA A 510 6.93 -52.60 17.84
C ALA A 510 5.66 -51.73 17.89
N LEU A 511 4.88 -51.78 18.97
CA LEU A 511 3.68 -50.93 19.13
C LEU A 511 4.04 -49.43 19.17
N ALA A 512 5.15 -49.06 19.80
CA ALA A 512 5.62 -47.68 19.83
C ALA A 512 6.08 -47.18 18.44
N ALA A 513 6.74 -48.05 17.65
CA ALA A 513 7.13 -47.74 16.28
C ALA A 513 5.92 -47.57 15.35
N ASP A 514 4.95 -48.48 15.42
CA ASP A 514 3.68 -48.42 14.70
C ASP A 514 2.90 -47.13 15.01
N MET A 515 2.73 -46.80 16.30
CA MET A 515 2.02 -45.59 16.71
C MET A 515 2.76 -44.31 16.32
N LYS A 516 4.10 -44.33 16.27
CA LYS A 516 4.89 -43.22 15.73
C LYS A 516 4.67 -43.04 14.22
N ALA A 517 4.57 -44.13 13.46
CA ALA A 517 4.26 -44.09 12.04
C ALA A 517 2.83 -43.61 11.77
N LEU A 518 1.83 -44.10 12.52
CA LEU A 518 0.45 -43.65 12.43
C LEU A 518 0.31 -42.17 12.80
N HIS A 519 1.00 -41.72 13.85
CA HIS A 519 1.03 -40.30 14.23
C HIS A 519 1.66 -39.43 13.12
N ALA A 520 2.76 -39.86 12.50
CA ALA A 520 3.37 -39.15 11.37
C ALA A 520 2.43 -39.05 10.15
N ASN A 521 1.55 -40.02 9.94
CA ASN A 521 0.56 -40.02 8.87
C ASN A 521 -0.68 -39.16 9.17
N VAL A 522 -1.08 -39.04 10.44
CA VAL A 522 -2.30 -38.33 10.83
C VAL A 522 -2.04 -36.87 11.27
N GLN A 523 -0.87 -36.55 11.83
CA GLN A 523 -0.51 -35.17 12.19
C GLN A 523 -0.70 -34.17 11.04
N PRO A 524 -0.31 -34.46 9.78
CA PRO A 524 -0.55 -33.55 8.64
C PRO A 524 -2.03 -33.30 8.31
N LEU A 525 -2.96 -34.14 8.79
CA LEU A 525 -4.40 -33.94 8.62
C LEU A 525 -5.00 -33.11 9.76
N LEU A 526 -4.47 -33.26 10.96
CA LEU A 526 -4.84 -32.50 12.15
C LEU A 526 -4.37 -31.04 12.01
N ASP A 527 -3.14 -30.83 11.55
CA ASP A 527 -2.60 -29.50 11.19
C ASP A 527 -3.42 -28.81 10.08
N ARG A 528 -4.13 -29.60 9.26
CA ARG A 528 -5.04 -29.12 8.19
C ARG A 528 -6.51 -29.06 8.62
N GLN A 529 -6.81 -29.27 9.91
CA GLN A 529 -8.15 -29.28 10.50
C GLN A 529 -9.12 -30.29 9.83
N LYS A 530 -8.60 -31.36 9.21
CA LYS A 530 -9.37 -32.43 8.55
C LYS A 530 -9.77 -33.52 9.55
N TRP A 531 -10.41 -33.11 10.65
CA TRP A 531 -10.67 -33.94 11.83
C TRP A 531 -11.40 -35.27 11.53
N ARG A 532 -12.35 -35.28 10.58
CA ARG A 532 -13.07 -36.50 10.18
C ARG A 532 -12.23 -37.46 9.32
N GLU A 533 -11.27 -36.96 8.55
CA GLU A 533 -10.36 -37.79 7.76
C GLU A 533 -9.25 -38.36 8.64
N ALA A 534 -8.73 -37.55 9.57
CA ALA A 534 -7.82 -37.99 10.63
C ALA A 534 -8.43 -39.11 11.47
N ALA A 535 -9.70 -38.96 11.91
CA ALA A 535 -10.43 -40.00 12.62
C ALA A 535 -10.59 -41.30 11.80
N LYS A 536 -10.96 -41.18 10.51
CA LYS A 536 -11.05 -42.36 9.61
C LYS A 536 -9.73 -43.09 9.43
N LEU A 537 -8.60 -42.37 9.31
CA LEU A 537 -7.28 -43.00 9.20
C LEU A 537 -6.82 -43.69 10.49
N PHE A 538 -7.27 -43.21 11.65
CA PHE A 538 -7.13 -43.94 12.92
C PHE A 538 -8.04 -45.18 12.99
N GLU A 539 -9.28 -45.10 12.50
CA GLU A 539 -10.22 -46.24 12.47
C GLU A 539 -9.82 -47.33 11.46
N GLN A 540 -9.19 -46.95 10.33
CA GLN A 540 -8.81 -47.86 9.24
C GLN A 540 -7.38 -48.42 9.36
N TYR A 541 -6.68 -48.20 10.48
CA TYR A 541 -5.30 -48.66 10.65
C TYR A 541 -5.20 -50.18 10.87
N GLU A 542 -4.96 -50.95 9.80
CA GLU A 542 -4.70 -52.39 9.81
C GLU A 542 -3.21 -52.76 10.04
N GLY A 543 -2.55 -52.13 11.02
CA GLY A 543 -1.19 -52.53 11.43
C GLY A 543 -1.12 -53.93 12.08
N PRO A 544 0.09 -54.47 12.32
CA PRO A 544 0.33 -55.81 12.92
C PRO A 544 -0.36 -56.13 14.26
N PHE A 545 -1.07 -55.18 14.87
CA PHE A 545 -1.79 -55.33 16.15
C PHE A 545 -3.31 -55.58 15.99
N LYS A 546 -3.72 -56.27 14.91
CA LYS A 546 -5.12 -56.67 14.61
C LYS A 546 -5.84 -57.41 15.76
N THR A 547 -5.10 -57.91 16.75
CA THR A 547 -5.62 -58.62 17.93
C THR A 547 -5.82 -57.76 19.19
N GLU A 548 -5.46 -56.49 19.21
CA GLU A 548 -5.82 -55.59 20.34
C GLU A 548 -7.25 -55.07 20.16
N THR A 549 -7.99 -54.88 21.25
CA THR A 549 -9.42 -54.59 21.17
C THR A 549 -9.68 -53.17 20.69
N GLU A 550 -10.76 -52.98 19.93
CA GLU A 550 -11.11 -51.69 19.31
C GLU A 550 -11.26 -50.55 20.34
N ALA A 551 -11.71 -50.88 21.55
CA ALA A 551 -11.89 -49.94 22.66
C ALA A 551 -10.57 -49.32 23.16
N GLU A 552 -9.49 -50.11 23.27
CA GLU A 552 -8.20 -49.64 23.77
C GLU A 552 -7.51 -48.70 22.79
N ARG A 553 -7.70 -48.91 21.48
CA ARG A 553 -7.25 -47.98 20.43
C ARG A 553 -7.99 -46.65 20.51
N LYS A 554 -9.33 -46.67 20.67
CA LYS A 554 -10.15 -45.46 20.76
C LYS A 554 -9.82 -44.61 21.99
N ALA A 555 -9.52 -45.23 23.14
CA ALA A 555 -9.18 -44.52 24.38
C ALA A 555 -7.90 -43.66 24.26
N LYS A 556 -6.82 -44.19 23.66
CA LYS A 556 -5.55 -43.46 23.50
C LYS A 556 -5.65 -42.28 22.53
N VAL A 557 -6.46 -42.39 21.48
CA VAL A 557 -6.73 -41.28 20.55
C VAL A 557 -7.48 -40.16 21.26
N GLN A 558 -8.44 -40.49 22.12
CA GLN A 558 -9.23 -39.51 22.87
C GLN A 558 -8.37 -38.68 23.83
N GLU A 559 -7.49 -39.33 24.61
CA GLU A 559 -6.59 -38.63 25.55
C GLU A 559 -5.70 -37.60 24.84
N TRP A 560 -5.22 -37.90 23.65
CA TRP A 560 -4.39 -36.99 22.85
C TRP A 560 -5.19 -35.77 22.36
N LEU A 561 -6.43 -35.97 21.89
CA LEU A 561 -7.34 -34.90 21.47
C LEU A 561 -7.74 -33.95 22.61
N ASP A 562 -7.67 -34.41 23.86
CA ASP A 562 -7.97 -33.59 25.03
C ASP A 562 -6.76 -32.70 25.41
N ARG A 563 -5.53 -33.17 25.22
CA ARG A 563 -4.31 -32.35 25.43
C ARG A 563 -4.15 -31.24 24.38
N ASP A 564 -4.46 -31.50 23.11
CA ASP A 564 -4.43 -30.46 22.08
C ASP A 564 -5.46 -29.37 22.36
N ARG A 565 -6.68 -29.76 22.79
CA ARG A 565 -7.72 -28.81 23.21
C ARG A 565 -7.30 -27.91 24.37
N ALA A 566 -6.48 -28.40 25.31
CA ALA A 566 -5.93 -27.56 26.38
C ALA A 566 -4.94 -26.51 25.84
N ARG A 567 -4.00 -26.88 24.97
CA ARG A 567 -3.05 -25.94 24.33
C ARG A 567 -3.78 -24.86 23.51
N GLN A 568 -4.85 -25.25 22.82
CA GLN A 568 -5.71 -24.30 22.08
C GLN A 568 -6.44 -23.30 23.00
N ALA A 569 -6.65 -23.62 24.28
CA ALA A 569 -7.25 -22.69 25.25
C ALA A 569 -6.26 -21.63 25.74
N GLU A 570 -5.00 -22.01 25.99
CA GLU A 570 -3.92 -21.08 26.38
C GLU A 570 -3.66 -20.04 25.28
N MET A 571 -3.60 -20.47 24.01
CA MET A 571 -3.44 -19.56 22.87
C MET A 571 -4.58 -18.54 22.75
N ARG A 572 -5.82 -18.91 23.14
CA ARG A 572 -6.96 -17.97 23.16
C ARG A 572 -6.83 -16.91 24.25
N GLN A 573 -6.29 -17.26 25.42
CA GLN A 573 -6.06 -16.29 26.50
C GLN A 573 -4.99 -15.26 26.11
N ALA A 574 -3.90 -15.71 25.47
CA ALA A 574 -2.86 -14.81 24.95
C ALA A 574 -3.41 -13.85 23.88
N ALA A 575 -4.26 -14.33 22.96
CA ALA A 575 -4.89 -13.51 21.94
C ALA A 575 -5.83 -12.44 22.53
N GLU A 576 -6.60 -12.75 23.58
CA GLU A 576 -7.49 -11.76 24.22
C GLU A 576 -6.70 -10.68 24.99
N ALA A 577 -5.55 -11.03 25.60
CA ALA A 577 -4.67 -10.04 26.22
C ALA A 577 -4.06 -9.06 25.18
N GLN A 578 -3.63 -9.56 24.02
CA GLN A 578 -3.12 -8.72 22.93
C GLN A 578 -4.19 -7.76 22.39
N LYS A 579 -5.44 -8.21 22.32
CA LYS A 579 -6.61 -7.42 21.89
C LYS A 579 -6.96 -6.28 22.87
N GLN A 580 -6.75 -6.49 24.17
CA GLN A 580 -6.93 -5.42 25.17
C GLN A 580 -5.88 -4.29 25.01
N GLU A 581 -4.61 -4.65 24.80
CA GLU A 581 -3.54 -3.67 24.57
C GLU A 581 -3.74 -2.88 23.26
N GLN A 582 -4.17 -3.57 22.20
CA GLN A 582 -4.57 -2.94 20.93
C GLN A 582 -5.68 -1.89 21.14
N SER A 583 -6.73 -2.22 21.89
CA SER A 583 -7.81 -1.27 22.20
C SER A 583 -7.35 -0.04 23.00
N ARG A 584 -6.29 -0.18 23.81
CA ARG A 584 -5.72 0.92 24.60
C ARG A 584 -4.95 1.90 23.72
N GLN A 585 -4.09 1.39 22.85
CA GLN A 585 -3.31 2.23 21.93
C GLN A 585 -4.21 2.94 20.92
N TRP A 586 -5.32 2.31 20.52
CA TRP A 586 -6.29 2.89 19.59
C TRP A 586 -6.94 4.17 20.15
N GLN A 587 -7.38 4.10 21.41
CA GLN A 587 -7.93 5.26 22.14
C GLN A 587 -6.91 6.39 22.30
N GLY A 588 -5.61 6.07 22.49
CA GLY A 588 -4.55 7.08 22.55
C GLY A 588 -4.52 7.97 21.31
N ILE A 589 -4.41 7.35 20.13
CA ILE A 589 -4.33 8.08 18.85
C ILE A 589 -5.59 8.89 18.56
N LEU A 590 -6.79 8.37 18.87
CA LEU A 590 -8.03 9.14 18.68
C LEU A 590 -8.04 10.44 19.51
N ASN A 591 -7.46 10.41 20.72
CA ASN A 591 -7.30 11.60 21.56
C ASN A 591 -6.24 12.58 21.03
N ASP A 592 -5.12 12.08 20.52
CA ASP A 592 -4.03 12.91 19.96
C ASP A 592 -4.48 13.61 18.67
N VAL A 593 -5.20 12.89 17.81
CA VAL A 593 -5.80 13.41 16.56
C VAL A 593 -6.85 14.47 16.86
N ALA A 594 -7.70 14.22 17.87
CA ALA A 594 -8.66 15.20 18.35
C ALA A 594 -7.97 16.46 18.90
N ALA A 595 -6.82 16.35 19.57
CA ALA A 595 -6.07 17.50 20.06
C ALA A 595 -5.56 18.40 18.92
N CYS A 596 -4.92 17.83 17.90
CA CYS A 596 -4.44 18.60 16.74
C CYS A 596 -5.59 19.24 15.93
N LEU A 597 -6.72 18.55 15.80
CA LEU A 597 -7.93 19.11 15.17
C LEU A 597 -8.49 20.29 15.96
N VAL A 598 -8.58 20.14 17.28
CA VAL A 598 -9.01 21.20 18.20
C VAL A 598 -8.05 22.39 18.21
N GLU A 599 -6.76 22.19 17.90
CA GLU A 599 -5.79 23.28 17.73
C GLU A 599 -5.87 23.94 16.34
N GLY A 600 -6.74 23.45 15.45
CA GLY A 600 -6.95 23.99 14.10
C GLY A 600 -5.95 23.47 13.06
N ASN A 601 -5.21 22.40 13.38
CA ASN A 601 -4.18 21.83 12.52
C ASN A 601 -4.57 20.42 12.02
N PRO A 602 -5.48 20.32 11.02
CA PRO A 602 -5.87 19.03 10.45
C PRO A 602 -4.69 18.31 9.77
N SER A 603 -3.65 19.03 9.34
CA SER A 603 -2.44 18.46 8.75
C SER A 603 -1.55 17.75 9.78
N ALA A 604 -1.43 18.28 11.00
CA ALA A 604 -0.76 17.59 12.11
C ALA A 604 -1.59 16.40 12.62
N ALA A 605 -2.91 16.55 12.72
CA ALA A 605 -3.81 15.44 13.03
C ALA A 605 -3.66 14.30 12.00
N LEU A 606 -3.58 14.65 10.71
CA LEU A 606 -3.31 13.72 9.62
C LEU A 606 -1.95 13.05 9.76
N ALA A 607 -0.90 13.78 10.15
CA ALA A 607 0.43 13.23 10.39
C ALA A 607 0.44 12.23 11.56
N ILE A 608 -0.29 12.48 12.66
CA ILE A 608 -0.43 11.54 13.78
C ILE A 608 -1.15 10.27 13.33
N VAL A 609 -2.26 10.38 12.58
CA VAL A 609 -2.92 9.22 11.98
C VAL A 609 -1.97 8.46 11.06
N GLN A 610 -1.21 9.16 10.20
CA GLN A 610 -0.25 8.53 9.29
C GLN A 610 0.90 7.83 10.04
N GLN A 611 1.40 8.40 11.14
CA GLN A 611 2.38 7.74 12.00
C GLN A 611 1.78 6.49 12.67
N ALA A 612 0.57 6.62 13.21
CA ALA A 612 -0.19 5.52 13.80
C ALA A 612 -0.48 4.37 12.82
N THR A 613 -0.67 4.64 11.51
CA THR A 613 -0.83 3.56 10.52
C THR A 613 0.39 2.64 10.44
N ASN A 614 1.56 3.06 10.94
CA ASN A 614 2.77 2.25 10.98
C ASN A 614 2.97 1.50 12.31
N ASN A 615 2.10 1.67 13.31
CA ASN A 615 2.16 0.90 14.55
C ASN A 615 1.61 -0.52 14.33
N THR A 616 2.47 -1.53 14.53
CA THR A 616 2.13 -2.94 14.34
C THR A 616 1.09 -3.47 15.31
N VAL A 617 0.95 -2.86 16.50
CA VAL A 617 -0.06 -3.25 17.50
C VAL A 617 -1.47 -2.82 17.07
N LEU A 618 -1.60 -1.87 16.13
CA LEU A 618 -2.87 -1.29 15.67
C LEU A 618 -3.27 -1.72 14.25
N SER A 619 -2.71 -2.82 13.76
CA SER A 619 -2.97 -3.35 12.42
C SER A 619 -4.46 -3.52 12.10
N THR A 620 -5.29 -3.93 13.07
CA THR A 620 -6.73 -4.17 12.88
C THR A 620 -7.54 -2.88 12.72
N ASN A 621 -7.16 -1.79 13.41
CA ASN A 621 -7.77 -0.47 13.28
C ASN A 621 -7.22 0.33 12.08
N ARG A 622 -6.36 -0.26 11.24
CA ARG A 622 -5.73 0.48 10.13
C ARG A 622 -6.71 0.97 9.06
N SER A 623 -7.84 0.28 8.87
CA SER A 623 -8.93 0.79 8.01
C SER A 623 -9.59 2.04 8.60
N ASP A 624 -9.80 2.06 9.92
CA ASP A 624 -10.34 3.22 10.63
C ASP A 624 -9.34 4.37 10.58
N LEU A 625 -8.04 4.11 10.80
CA LEU A 625 -6.97 5.10 10.60
C LEU A 625 -6.97 5.68 9.19
N LEU A 626 -7.07 4.87 8.13
CA LEU A 626 -7.10 5.38 6.75
C LEU A 626 -8.38 6.16 6.45
N THR A 627 -9.51 5.79 7.04
CA THR A 627 -10.77 6.54 6.96
C THR A 627 -10.63 7.90 7.64
N LEU A 628 -10.07 7.93 8.85
CA LEU A 628 -9.75 9.17 9.58
C LEU A 628 -8.77 10.04 8.80
N ALA A 629 -7.71 9.47 8.22
CA ALA A 629 -6.76 10.18 7.36
C ALA A 629 -7.47 10.83 6.15
N SER A 630 -8.41 10.12 5.52
CA SER A 630 -9.20 10.66 4.42
C SER A 630 -10.12 11.80 4.88
N MET A 631 -10.80 11.65 6.02
CA MET A 631 -11.64 12.71 6.62
C MET A 631 -10.81 13.94 6.98
N LEU A 632 -9.61 13.76 7.53
CA LEU A 632 -8.65 14.81 7.85
C LEU A 632 -8.10 15.53 6.60
N ALA A 633 -7.88 14.79 5.52
CA ALA A 633 -7.47 15.35 4.23
C ALA A 633 -8.61 16.07 3.49
N GLU A 634 -9.88 15.68 3.68
CA GLU A 634 -11.05 16.46 3.24
C GLU A 634 -11.22 17.73 4.08
N ALA A 635 -11.09 17.62 5.40
CA ALA A 635 -11.02 18.75 6.33
C ALA A 635 -9.97 19.80 5.93
N GLY A 636 -8.75 19.35 5.58
CA GLY A 636 -7.69 20.23 5.07
C GLY A 636 -7.96 20.86 3.69
N ARG A 637 -9.04 20.46 2.99
CA ARG A 637 -9.44 20.97 1.66
C ARG A 637 -10.76 21.75 1.67
N ALA A 638 -11.28 22.11 2.85
CA ALA A 638 -12.53 22.84 3.04
C ALA A 638 -12.65 24.11 2.18
N ASP A 639 -11.63 24.98 2.22
CA ASP A 639 -11.64 26.23 1.45
C ASP A 639 -11.67 25.99 -0.06
N GLN A 640 -10.97 24.95 -0.53
CA GLN A 640 -10.99 24.58 -1.94
C GLN A 640 -12.36 24.06 -2.40
N ARG A 641 -13.08 23.34 -1.52
CA ARG A 641 -14.47 22.91 -1.78
C ARG A 641 -15.43 24.11 -1.85
N LEU A 642 -15.29 25.10 -0.95
CA LEU A 642 -16.05 26.35 -0.99
C LEU A 642 -15.86 27.07 -2.32
N LEU A 643 -14.61 27.31 -2.72
CA LEU A 643 -14.27 28.02 -3.97
C LEU A 643 -14.81 27.29 -5.21
N ASN A 644 -14.74 25.97 -5.23
CA ASN A 644 -15.25 25.16 -6.33
C ASN A 644 -16.79 25.21 -6.43
N SER A 645 -17.52 25.37 -5.32
CA SER A 645 -18.97 25.63 -5.35
C SER A 645 -19.30 26.90 -6.12
N PHE A 646 -18.63 28.01 -5.82
CA PHE A 646 -18.83 29.27 -6.55
C PHE A 646 -18.42 29.15 -8.04
N ARG A 647 -17.35 28.43 -8.37
CA ARG A 647 -16.94 28.18 -9.77
C ARG A 647 -18.01 27.47 -10.59
N SER A 648 -18.78 26.58 -9.97
CA SER A 648 -19.87 25.85 -10.65
C SER A 648 -21.08 26.72 -11.01
N GLN A 649 -21.20 27.91 -10.40
CA GLN A 649 -22.27 28.89 -10.61
C GLN A 649 -21.82 30.07 -11.48
N LYS A 650 -20.73 29.88 -12.25
CA LYS A 650 -20.20 30.92 -13.13
C LYS A 650 -21.24 31.36 -14.17
N ASP A 651 -21.31 32.68 -14.35
CA ASP A 651 -22.23 33.45 -15.18
C ASP A 651 -23.72 33.29 -14.80
N GLN A 652 -24.02 32.76 -13.61
CA GLN A 652 -25.36 32.68 -13.03
C GLN A 652 -25.56 33.78 -11.98
N GLU A 653 -26.77 34.34 -11.93
CA GLU A 653 -27.20 35.18 -10.81
C GLU A 653 -27.49 34.30 -9.59
N VAL A 654 -26.87 34.62 -8.46
CA VAL A 654 -27.02 33.90 -7.20
C VAL A 654 -27.16 34.89 -6.04
N VAL A 655 -27.85 34.45 -4.98
CA VAL A 655 -27.88 35.17 -3.70
C VAL A 655 -26.74 34.63 -2.85
N ILE A 656 -25.84 35.52 -2.41
CA ILE A 656 -24.69 35.16 -1.57
C ILE A 656 -24.86 35.81 -0.20
N ALA A 657 -24.94 35.02 0.87
CA ALA A 657 -25.06 35.53 2.24
C ALA A 657 -23.70 35.95 2.82
N LEU A 658 -23.39 37.25 2.72
CA LEU A 658 -22.20 37.87 3.30
C LEU A 658 -22.41 38.20 4.78
N THR A 659 -21.30 38.41 5.49
CA THR A 659 -21.27 38.93 6.88
C THR A 659 -22.05 40.23 7.09
N LYS A 660 -22.27 41.03 6.05
CA LYS A 660 -23.07 42.28 6.07
C LYS A 660 -24.52 42.13 5.58
N GLY A 661 -24.94 40.91 5.21
CA GLY A 661 -26.26 40.62 4.65
C GLY A 661 -26.21 39.95 3.26
N PRO A 662 -27.33 39.41 2.78
CA PRO A 662 -27.40 38.77 1.46
C PRO A 662 -27.40 39.78 0.32
N GLU A 663 -26.68 39.47 -0.76
CA GLU A 663 -26.67 40.26 -2.00
C GLU A 663 -26.95 39.39 -3.24
N HIS A 664 -27.74 39.92 -4.17
CA HIS A 664 -27.93 39.37 -5.52
C HIS A 664 -26.75 39.73 -6.41
N LEU A 665 -26.05 38.72 -6.93
CA LEU A 665 -24.74 38.85 -7.55
C LEU A 665 -24.55 37.79 -8.64
N VAL A 666 -24.05 38.19 -9.80
CA VAL A 666 -23.65 37.27 -10.88
C VAL A 666 -22.21 36.85 -10.65
N VAL A 667 -21.94 35.56 -10.42
CA VAL A 667 -20.54 35.09 -10.25
C VAL A 667 -19.84 35.10 -11.59
N ARG A 668 -18.78 35.89 -11.76
CA ARG A 668 -17.99 35.95 -13.00
C ARG A 668 -16.74 35.09 -12.94
N ASP A 669 -16.11 35.02 -11.78
CA ASP A 669 -14.91 34.19 -11.60
C ASP A 669 -14.64 33.86 -10.14
N VAL A 670 -13.71 32.93 -9.90
CA VAL A 670 -13.22 32.60 -8.56
C VAL A 670 -11.72 32.31 -8.61
N GLN A 671 -10.93 33.22 -8.06
CA GLN A 671 -9.46 33.22 -8.11
C GLN A 671 -8.91 33.19 -6.69
N ASP A 672 -8.00 32.25 -6.41
CA ASP A 672 -7.41 32.03 -5.08
C ASP A 672 -8.48 31.99 -3.97
N ASP A 673 -8.42 32.85 -2.94
CA ASP A 673 -9.39 32.95 -1.84
C ASP A 673 -10.61 33.85 -2.14
N THR A 674 -10.73 34.34 -3.39
CA THR A 674 -11.56 35.48 -3.77
C THR A 674 -12.55 35.13 -4.89
N ILE A 675 -13.81 35.54 -4.72
CA ILE A 675 -14.92 35.35 -5.64
C ILE A 675 -15.20 36.70 -6.31
N LEU A 676 -15.09 36.75 -7.64
CA LEU A 676 -15.39 37.93 -8.45
C LEU A 676 -16.84 37.88 -8.91
N VAL A 677 -17.58 38.95 -8.60
CA VAL A 677 -19.02 39.06 -8.84
C VAL A 677 -19.37 40.37 -9.54
N GLU A 678 -20.50 40.38 -10.23
CA GLU A 678 -21.12 41.58 -10.79
C GLU A 678 -22.50 41.82 -10.18
N LYS A 679 -22.83 43.10 -9.98
CA LYS A 679 -24.14 43.57 -9.53
C LYS A 679 -24.75 44.43 -10.63
N ILE A 680 -25.90 44.01 -11.16
CA ILE A 680 -26.64 44.77 -12.17
C ILE A 680 -27.54 45.76 -11.44
N ILE A 681 -27.40 47.04 -11.74
CA ILE A 681 -28.19 48.14 -11.18
C ILE A 681 -28.93 48.83 -12.31
N ILE A 682 -30.26 48.83 -12.26
CA ILE A 682 -31.11 49.50 -13.25
C ILE A 682 -31.29 50.96 -12.81
N VAL A 683 -30.94 51.91 -13.67
CA VAL A 683 -31.08 53.35 -13.40
C VAL A 683 -31.63 54.02 -14.66
N ASN A 684 -32.67 54.85 -14.51
CA ASN A 684 -33.41 55.58 -15.56
C ASN A 684 -32.82 55.49 -16.99
N ALA A 685 -33.40 54.58 -17.79
CA ALA A 685 -33.06 54.29 -19.20
C ALA A 685 -31.73 53.55 -19.48
N GLY A 686 -31.10 52.88 -18.50
CA GLY A 686 -29.98 51.96 -18.74
C GLY A 686 -29.71 50.94 -17.63
N GLN A 687 -28.96 49.87 -17.96
CA GLN A 687 -28.34 48.98 -16.98
C GLN A 687 -26.89 49.39 -16.74
N ILE A 688 -26.51 49.56 -15.48
CA ILE A 688 -25.12 49.76 -15.06
C ILE A 688 -24.66 48.49 -14.33
N VAL A 689 -23.48 47.98 -14.70
CA VAL A 689 -22.89 46.78 -14.10
C VAL A 689 -21.73 47.21 -13.19
N GLN A 690 -21.76 46.78 -11.92
CA GLN A 690 -20.70 47.06 -10.95
C GLN A 690 -20.03 45.76 -10.51
N SER A 691 -18.73 45.61 -10.80
CA SER A 691 -17.93 44.46 -10.37
C SER A 691 -17.42 44.63 -8.92
N LYS A 692 -17.36 43.54 -8.16
CA LYS A 692 -16.90 43.48 -6.76
C LYS A 692 -16.14 42.17 -6.49
N ALA A 693 -15.20 42.20 -5.57
CA ALA A 693 -14.48 41.02 -5.07
C ALA A 693 -14.92 40.69 -3.63
N ILE A 694 -15.07 39.40 -3.33
CA ILE A 694 -15.51 38.88 -2.02
C ILE A 694 -14.51 37.80 -1.59
N ARG A 695 -13.90 37.91 -0.41
CA ARG A 695 -13.02 36.84 0.10
C ARG A 695 -13.81 35.78 0.86
N LEU A 696 -13.28 34.56 0.96
CA LEU A 696 -13.88 33.48 1.76
C LEU A 696 -14.19 33.87 3.21
N GLN A 697 -13.36 34.71 3.82
CA GLN A 697 -13.59 35.23 5.18
C GLN A 697 -14.83 36.15 5.29
N ASP A 698 -15.22 36.82 4.20
CA ASP A 698 -16.32 37.79 4.17
C ASP A 698 -17.70 37.10 4.04
N LEU A 699 -17.70 35.81 3.68
CA LEU A 699 -18.87 34.93 3.63
C LEU A 699 -19.35 34.61 5.06
N SER A 700 -20.68 34.55 5.24
CA SER A 700 -21.25 34.09 6.51
C SER A 700 -20.96 32.59 6.75
N LEU A 701 -20.95 32.17 8.02
CA LEU A 701 -20.75 30.76 8.38
C LEU A 701 -21.83 29.85 7.77
N GLU A 702 -23.06 30.33 7.62
CA GLU A 702 -24.15 29.55 7.02
C GLU A 702 -24.02 29.46 5.49
N GLU A 703 -23.55 30.50 4.79
CA GLU A 703 -23.17 30.41 3.36
C GLU A 703 -22.06 29.36 3.15
N LYS A 704 -21.05 29.35 4.04
CA LYS A 704 -19.95 28.38 3.99
C LYS A 704 -20.49 26.94 4.16
N LYS A 705 -21.30 26.69 5.19
CA LYS A 705 -21.92 25.36 5.41
C LYS A 705 -22.79 24.92 4.24
N ALA A 706 -23.71 25.79 3.78
CA ALA A 706 -24.65 25.47 2.70
C ALA A 706 -23.95 25.02 1.41
N ARG A 707 -22.74 25.54 1.14
CA ARG A 707 -21.92 25.19 -0.02
C ARG A 707 -21.03 23.97 0.17
N LEU A 708 -20.70 23.62 1.41
CA LEU A 708 -19.86 22.47 1.75
C LEU A 708 -20.65 21.16 1.88
N GLY A 709 -21.94 21.25 2.27
CA GLY A 709 -22.90 20.14 2.30
C GLY A 709 -23.84 20.20 3.49
N THR A 710 -24.41 19.05 3.87
CA THR A 710 -25.18 18.88 5.12
C THR A 710 -24.35 18.13 6.15
N ASN A 711 -24.53 18.41 7.45
CA ASN A 711 -23.82 17.71 8.54
C ASN A 711 -24.13 16.19 8.64
N THR A 712 -24.95 15.63 7.76
CA THR A 712 -25.36 14.22 7.78
C THR A 712 -24.22 13.24 7.44
N MET A 713 -23.11 13.73 6.87
CA MET A 713 -21.93 12.92 6.57
C MET A 713 -20.79 13.22 7.57
N PRO A 714 -20.10 12.20 8.13
CA PRO A 714 -19.05 12.39 9.14
C PRO A 714 -17.89 13.31 8.72
N ASP A 715 -17.48 13.25 7.45
CA ASP A 715 -16.42 14.10 6.89
C ASP A 715 -16.84 15.57 6.82
N THR A 716 -18.10 15.81 6.43
CA THR A 716 -18.69 17.14 6.26
C THR A 716 -18.98 17.78 7.62
N ALA A 717 -19.43 16.98 8.59
CA ALA A 717 -19.53 17.37 10.00
C ALA A 717 -18.17 17.75 10.61
N LEU A 718 -17.10 17.00 10.29
CA LEU A 718 -15.72 17.32 10.69
C LEU A 718 -15.24 18.65 10.07
N VAL A 719 -15.44 18.81 8.75
CA VAL A 719 -15.12 20.04 8.00
C VAL A 719 -15.85 21.25 8.59
N HIS A 720 -17.15 21.16 8.80
CA HIS A 720 -17.97 22.27 9.31
C HIS A 720 -17.56 22.70 10.72
N GLY A 721 -17.18 21.75 11.59
CA GLY A 721 -16.70 22.09 12.91
C GLY A 721 -15.35 22.80 12.90
N LEU A 722 -14.45 22.45 11.97
CA LEU A 722 -13.18 23.18 11.77
C LEU A 722 -13.40 24.59 11.23
N VAL A 723 -14.31 24.76 10.26
CA VAL A 723 -14.67 26.09 9.73
C VAL A 723 -15.29 26.96 10.84
N ALA A 724 -16.21 26.41 11.62
CA ALA A 724 -16.82 27.11 12.75
C ALA A 724 -15.80 27.47 13.84
N LEU A 725 -14.85 26.58 14.16
CA LEU A 725 -13.77 26.84 15.11
C LEU A 725 -12.83 27.96 14.61
N ARG A 726 -12.46 27.96 13.33
CA ARG A 726 -11.64 29.02 12.71
C ARG A 726 -12.34 30.38 12.72
N ASP A 727 -13.64 30.40 12.44
CA ASP A 727 -14.49 31.59 12.54
C ASP A 727 -14.79 31.99 14.01
N GLY A 728 -14.22 31.30 15.01
CA GLY A 728 -14.35 31.62 16.44
C GLY A 728 -15.66 31.17 17.11
N ASN A 729 -16.52 30.42 16.40
CA ASN A 729 -17.83 29.98 16.87
C ASN A 729 -17.80 28.57 17.48
N TRP A 730 -17.40 28.51 18.76
CA TRP A 730 -17.26 27.28 19.54
C TRP A 730 -18.54 26.42 19.60
N ALA A 731 -19.72 27.04 19.71
CA ALA A 731 -21.00 26.32 19.82
C ALA A 731 -21.39 25.64 18.49
N ALA A 732 -21.12 26.30 17.36
CA ALA A 732 -21.32 25.71 16.04
C ALA A 732 -20.28 24.60 15.75
N ALA A 733 -19.06 24.72 16.27
CA ALA A 733 -18.04 23.67 16.19
C ALA A 733 -18.45 22.41 16.96
N GLU A 734 -18.88 22.59 18.21
CA GLU A 734 -19.38 21.53 19.10
C GLU A 734 -20.58 20.79 18.51
N THR A 735 -21.58 21.54 18.03
CA THR A 735 -22.77 20.98 17.35
C THR A 735 -22.37 20.15 16.12
N SER A 736 -21.44 20.64 15.30
CA SER A 736 -21.03 19.95 14.07
C SER A 736 -20.21 18.69 14.37
N TRP A 737 -19.20 18.77 15.25
CA TRP A 737 -18.36 17.63 15.58
C TRP A 737 -19.05 16.53 16.38
N SER A 738 -20.18 16.82 17.06
CA SER A 738 -21.04 15.77 17.63
C SER A 738 -21.54 14.77 16.57
N GLN A 739 -21.57 15.18 15.29
CA GLN A 739 -22.03 14.40 14.14
C GLN A 739 -20.87 13.84 13.27
N ALA A 740 -19.61 14.07 13.67
CA ALA A 740 -18.39 13.65 12.92
C ALA A 740 -18.08 12.14 12.97
N GLY A 741 -19.08 11.30 13.22
CA GLY A 741 -18.94 9.84 13.30
C GLY A 741 -18.53 9.30 14.68
N PRO A 742 -18.66 7.98 14.90
CA PRO A 742 -18.62 7.37 16.23
C PRO A 742 -17.22 7.32 16.88
N PHE A 743 -16.15 7.46 16.11
CA PHE A 743 -14.78 7.33 16.60
C PHE A 743 -14.17 8.66 17.08
N LEU A 744 -14.54 9.78 16.46
CA LEU A 744 -13.96 11.10 16.76
C LEU A 744 -14.87 12.00 17.59
N SER A 745 -16.19 11.84 17.57
CA SER A 745 -17.11 12.76 18.25
C SER A 745 -16.78 12.91 19.74
N VAL A 746 -16.65 11.80 20.47
CA VAL A 746 -16.32 11.78 21.90
C VAL A 746 -14.95 12.43 22.21
N PRO A 747 -13.81 12.01 21.62
CA PRO A 747 -12.53 12.65 21.90
C PRO A 747 -12.44 14.11 21.40
N LEU A 748 -13.14 14.48 20.32
CA LEU A 748 -13.23 15.88 19.87
C LEU A 748 -13.98 16.76 20.88
N MET A 749 -15.10 16.30 21.45
CA MET A 749 -15.79 17.05 22.51
C MET A 749 -14.88 17.23 23.72
N ALA A 750 -14.21 16.16 24.16
CA ALA A 750 -13.29 16.20 25.30
C ALA A 750 -12.13 17.18 25.07
N LYS A 751 -11.45 17.10 23.92
CA LYS A 751 -10.34 18.00 23.57
C LYS A 751 -10.80 19.43 23.32
N LEU A 752 -11.97 19.66 22.72
CA LEU A 752 -12.54 21.00 22.53
C LEU A 752 -12.79 21.67 23.89
N GLN A 753 -13.32 20.92 24.86
CA GLN A 753 -13.49 21.40 26.23
C GLN A 753 -12.14 21.63 26.92
N GLU A 754 -11.14 20.77 26.70
CA GLU A 754 -9.77 20.99 27.19
C GLU A 754 -9.14 22.27 26.61
N ARG A 755 -9.35 22.61 25.34
CA ARG A 755 -8.87 23.88 24.76
C ARG A 755 -9.62 25.09 25.31
N LYS A 756 -10.95 25.01 25.48
CA LYS A 756 -11.73 26.06 26.17
C LYS A 756 -11.19 26.30 27.60
N ASN A 757 -10.88 25.21 28.32
CA ASN A 757 -10.28 25.28 29.64
C ASN A 757 -8.86 25.87 29.57
N ARG A 758 -7.94 25.35 28.75
CA ARG A 758 -6.57 25.88 28.58
C ARG A 758 -6.56 27.37 28.24
N GLN A 759 -7.44 27.84 27.35
CA GLN A 759 -7.54 29.28 27.04
C GLN A 759 -8.05 30.10 28.24
N ARG A 760 -8.93 29.53 29.08
CA ARG A 760 -9.37 30.14 30.33
C ARG A 760 -8.27 30.16 31.40
N GLU A 761 -7.49 29.08 31.53
CA GLU A 761 -6.30 28.97 32.39
C GLU A 761 -5.19 29.95 31.96
N GLU A 762 -4.90 30.05 30.67
CA GLU A 762 -3.89 30.98 30.12
C GLU A 762 -4.33 32.43 30.28
N LYS A 763 -5.60 32.74 30.02
CA LYS A 763 -6.14 34.08 30.27
C LYS A 763 -6.14 34.41 31.77
N ALA A 764 -6.46 33.45 32.64
CA ALA A 764 -6.31 33.57 34.09
C ALA A 764 -4.83 33.84 34.46
N ARG A 765 -3.87 33.07 33.94
CA ARG A 765 -2.44 33.28 34.14
C ARG A 765 -1.99 34.68 33.71
N ASN A 766 -2.40 35.15 32.54
CA ASN A 766 -2.02 36.46 32.01
C ASN A 766 -2.67 37.60 32.81
N ASP A 767 -3.96 37.49 33.15
CA ASP A 767 -4.66 38.45 34.01
C ASP A 767 -4.07 38.45 35.44
N PHE A 768 -3.56 37.31 35.93
CA PHE A 768 -2.84 37.22 37.20
C PHE A 768 -1.42 37.80 37.15
N ILE A 769 -0.69 37.65 36.05
CA ILE A 769 0.58 38.37 35.83
C ILE A 769 0.32 39.88 35.78
N LEU A 770 -0.79 40.33 35.19
CA LEU A 770 -1.21 41.74 35.23
C LEU A 770 -1.57 42.18 36.65
N LEU A 771 -2.23 41.35 37.47
CA LEU A 771 -2.45 41.61 38.90
C LEU A 771 -1.13 41.71 39.69
N LEU A 772 -0.18 40.80 39.45
CA LEU A 772 1.14 40.83 40.10
C LEU A 772 1.94 42.08 39.67
N ARG A 773 1.92 42.46 38.39
CA ARG A 773 2.52 43.71 37.91
C ARG A 773 1.84 44.95 38.48
N ALA A 774 0.53 44.94 38.67
CA ALA A 774 -0.20 46.01 39.37
C ALA A 774 0.18 46.07 40.86
N ALA A 775 0.52 44.92 41.47
CA ALA A 775 1.17 44.81 42.77
C ALA A 775 2.71 45.01 42.70
N GLN A 776 3.26 45.46 41.57
CA GLN A 776 4.70 45.71 41.37
C GLN A 776 5.61 44.49 41.63
N VAL A 777 5.10 43.27 41.54
CA VAL A 777 5.87 42.03 41.68
C VAL A 777 6.39 41.63 40.30
N GLU A 778 7.68 41.87 40.07
CA GLU A 778 8.36 41.52 38.82
C GLU A 778 8.66 40.02 38.77
N VAL A 779 7.80 39.29 38.09
CA VAL A 779 7.94 37.86 37.83
C VAL A 779 7.63 37.60 36.36
N VAL A 780 8.57 36.95 35.66
CA VAL A 780 8.41 36.57 34.25
C VAL A 780 7.42 35.41 34.13
N GLU A 781 7.54 34.40 35.00
CA GLU A 781 6.59 33.29 35.12
C GLU A 781 6.31 32.97 36.60
N PRO A 782 5.05 33.02 37.07
CA PRO A 782 4.71 32.61 38.43
C PRO A 782 4.87 31.10 38.59
N LEU A 783 5.36 30.66 39.76
CA LEU A 783 5.51 29.25 40.13
C LEU A 783 4.58 28.90 41.31
N PRO A 784 3.80 27.81 41.25
CA PRO A 784 2.89 27.41 42.33
C PRO A 784 3.67 27.02 43.58
N GLY A 785 3.17 27.41 44.76
CA GLY A 785 3.83 27.10 46.04
C GLY A 785 5.18 27.79 46.27
N CYS A 786 5.60 28.71 45.40
CA CYS A 786 6.85 29.45 45.57
C CYS A 786 6.76 30.41 46.77
N GLU A 787 7.36 30.02 47.90
CA GLU A 787 7.46 30.86 49.11
C GLU A 787 8.09 32.22 48.81
N VAL A 788 9.01 32.30 47.84
CA VAL A 788 9.65 33.57 47.42
C VAL A 788 8.63 34.53 46.80
N CYS A 789 7.69 34.04 45.99
CA CYS A 789 6.62 34.88 45.43
C CYS A 789 5.64 35.36 46.51
N LEU A 790 5.28 34.49 47.46
CA LEU A 790 4.43 34.87 48.61
C LEU A 790 5.14 35.88 49.52
N MET A 791 6.40 35.65 49.85
CA MET A 791 7.22 36.59 50.63
C MET A 791 7.37 37.94 49.93
N ALA A 792 7.59 37.96 48.61
CA ALA A 792 7.65 39.21 47.84
C ALA A 792 6.33 40.01 47.88
N ILE A 793 5.18 39.32 47.87
CA ILE A 793 3.86 39.96 48.03
C ILE A 793 3.68 40.50 49.46
N TYR A 794 4.00 39.71 50.48
CA TYR A 794 3.83 40.10 51.90
C TYR A 794 4.82 41.17 52.38
N GLN A 795 6.03 41.22 51.83
CA GLN A 795 7.04 42.25 52.17
C GLN A 795 6.71 43.61 51.55
N LYS A 796 5.96 43.65 50.44
CA LYS A 796 5.50 44.89 49.83
C LYS A 796 4.24 45.42 50.51
N LYS A 797 4.33 46.66 50.97
CA LYS A 797 3.17 47.44 51.42
C LYS A 797 2.67 48.34 50.27
N TYR A 798 1.39 48.72 50.27
CA TYR A 798 0.77 49.54 49.20
C TYR A 798 -0.05 50.72 49.72
N PRO A 799 -0.13 51.87 49.04
CA PRO A 799 -1.00 52.98 49.47
C PRO A 799 -2.49 52.55 49.58
N PRO A 800 -3.30 53.17 50.46
CA PRO A 800 -4.66 52.71 50.75
C PRO A 800 -5.57 52.57 49.52
N GLN A 801 -5.45 53.50 48.56
CA GLN A 801 -6.23 53.46 47.31
C GLN A 801 -5.78 52.30 46.40
N THR A 802 -4.47 52.04 46.32
CA THR A 802 -3.88 50.93 45.55
C THR A 802 -4.28 49.58 46.14
N ALA A 803 -4.21 49.41 47.46
CA ALA A 803 -4.65 48.19 48.13
C ALA A 803 -6.14 47.89 47.90
N LYS A 804 -7.01 48.91 47.98
CA LYS A 804 -8.44 48.78 47.69
C LYS A 804 -8.73 48.43 46.22
N ALA A 805 -7.98 49.02 45.28
CA ALA A 805 -8.08 48.68 43.86
C ALA A 805 -7.61 47.23 43.59
N LEU A 806 -6.49 46.82 44.18
CA LEU A 806 -5.95 45.46 44.06
C LEU A 806 -6.94 44.42 44.60
N ALA A 807 -7.50 44.62 45.79
CA ALA A 807 -8.50 43.72 46.37
C ALA A 807 -9.77 43.60 45.51
N LYS A 808 -10.24 44.70 44.90
CA LYS A 808 -11.37 44.67 43.94
C LYS A 808 -11.03 43.86 42.69
N ASN A 809 -9.83 44.05 42.14
CA ASN A 809 -9.39 43.36 40.93
C ASN A 809 -9.18 41.85 41.19
N VAL A 810 -8.67 41.48 42.38
CA VAL A 810 -8.58 40.07 42.83
C VAL A 810 -9.97 39.44 42.99
N ALA A 811 -10.96 40.16 43.53
CA ALA A 811 -12.32 39.64 43.64
C ALA A 811 -12.98 39.38 42.27
N GLY A 812 -12.86 40.32 41.32
CA GLY A 812 -13.35 40.12 39.95
C GLY A 812 -12.62 38.99 39.21
N TYR A 813 -11.33 38.83 39.48
CA TYR A 813 -10.54 37.70 38.99
C TYR A 813 -11.02 36.35 39.56
N GLN A 814 -11.29 36.29 40.87
CA GLN A 814 -11.85 35.10 41.53
C GLN A 814 -13.26 34.77 41.03
N GLU A 815 -14.10 35.76 40.74
CA GLU A 815 -15.43 35.55 40.15
C GLU A 815 -15.34 34.96 38.73
N GLN A 816 -14.46 35.52 37.89
CA GLN A 816 -14.30 35.11 36.49
C GLN A 816 -13.54 33.77 36.33
N TYR A 817 -12.59 33.48 37.22
CA TYR A 817 -11.64 32.36 37.08
C TYR A 817 -11.54 31.42 38.29
N GLY A 818 -12.27 31.60 39.40
CA GLY A 818 -12.10 30.79 40.62
C GLY A 818 -12.33 29.28 40.50
N GLN A 819 -12.90 28.83 39.38
CA GLN A 819 -13.06 27.41 39.03
C GLN A 819 -11.90 26.85 38.17
N THR A 820 -10.84 27.64 37.93
CA THR A 820 -9.64 27.23 37.18
C THR A 820 -8.61 26.60 38.11
N GLU A 821 -7.87 25.61 37.62
CA GLU A 821 -6.80 24.95 38.40
C GLU A 821 -5.70 25.95 38.75
N PHE A 822 -5.38 26.89 37.85
CA PHE A 822 -4.45 27.98 38.11
C PHE A 822 -4.95 28.86 39.27
N ALA A 823 -6.19 29.35 39.26
CA ALA A 823 -6.70 30.18 40.36
C ALA A 823 -6.73 29.43 41.71
N GLN A 824 -6.97 28.12 41.70
CA GLN A 824 -6.93 27.28 42.90
C GLN A 824 -5.50 27.06 43.42
N ALA A 825 -4.55 26.76 42.54
CA ALA A 825 -3.13 26.59 42.89
C ALA A 825 -2.49 27.88 43.45
N TYR A 826 -2.97 29.06 43.01
CA TYR A 826 -2.55 30.37 43.51
C TYR A 826 -3.48 30.96 44.56
N ALA A 827 -4.43 30.21 45.12
CA ALA A 827 -5.35 30.71 46.14
C ALA A 827 -4.67 31.40 47.35
N PRO A 828 -3.52 30.92 47.88
CA PRO A 828 -2.80 31.64 48.95
C PRO A 828 -2.23 32.99 48.51
N ALA A 829 -1.73 33.08 47.26
CA ALA A 829 -1.19 34.33 46.71
C ALA A 829 -2.31 35.33 46.38
N LEU A 830 -3.45 34.84 45.87
CA LEU A 830 -4.67 35.65 45.71
C LEU A 830 -5.15 36.17 47.07
N ALA A 831 -5.18 35.34 48.11
CA ALA A 831 -5.54 35.78 49.47
C ALA A 831 -4.55 36.84 50.00
N ALA A 832 -3.24 36.67 49.78
CA ALA A 832 -2.23 37.66 50.15
C ALA A 832 -2.40 39.00 49.42
N LEU A 833 -2.71 38.99 48.12
CA LEU A 833 -3.01 40.19 47.33
C LEU A 833 -4.34 40.83 47.72
N GLN A 834 -5.34 40.03 48.12
CA GLN A 834 -6.64 40.50 48.62
C GLN A 834 -6.52 41.15 50.01
N GLN A 835 -5.53 40.72 50.80
CA GLN A 835 -5.18 41.24 52.12
C GLN A 835 -3.92 42.13 52.09
N ALA A 836 -3.59 42.70 50.93
CA ALA A 836 -2.33 43.40 50.70
C ALA A 836 -2.04 44.47 51.77
N PRO A 837 -0.89 44.38 52.49
CA PRO A 837 -0.63 45.24 53.63
C PRO A 837 -0.43 46.70 53.19
N VAL A 838 -0.90 47.64 54.00
CA VAL A 838 -1.00 49.05 53.58
C VAL A 838 0.23 49.86 54.02
N ILE A 839 0.78 50.67 53.11
CA ILE A 839 1.73 51.75 53.45
C ILE A 839 0.96 52.81 54.23
N ALA A 840 1.31 53.01 55.50
CA ALA A 840 1.14 54.30 56.13
C ALA A 840 1.94 55.32 55.30
N SER A 841 1.23 56.23 54.63
CA SER A 841 1.70 57.08 53.53
C SER A 841 3.08 57.72 53.74
N ASP A 842 3.97 57.70 52.73
CA ASP A 842 4.75 58.88 52.24
C ASP A 842 5.75 58.63 51.05
N SER A 843 5.62 59.45 49.98
CA SER A 843 6.58 60.02 48.97
C SER A 843 7.65 59.25 48.07
N ASN A 844 7.52 59.45 46.73
CA ASN A 844 8.51 59.86 45.65
C ASN A 844 9.58 58.96 44.87
N LYS A 845 9.46 58.94 43.51
CA LYS A 845 10.44 59.14 42.35
C LYS A 845 11.50 58.11 41.77
N THR A 846 11.23 57.59 40.53
CA THR A 846 11.99 57.47 39.21
C THR A 846 13.51 57.10 38.99
N ALA A 847 13.85 56.17 38.03
CA ALA A 847 14.96 56.21 36.98
C ALA A 847 15.21 54.87 36.15
N SER A 848 16.14 54.82 35.15
CA SER A 848 16.28 53.86 33.99
C SER A 848 17.73 53.34 33.62
N ALA A 849 17.94 52.26 32.79
CA ALA A 849 19.17 51.97 31.97
C ALA A 849 19.14 50.73 30.97
N GLU A 850 20.15 50.56 30.08
CA GLU A 850 20.28 49.63 28.90
C GLU A 850 21.48 48.62 28.93
N ASN A 851 21.55 47.58 28.03
CA ASN A 851 22.75 47.09 27.24
C ASN A 851 22.69 45.62 26.67
N ALA A 852 23.17 45.36 25.42
CA ALA A 852 23.94 44.15 24.93
C ALA A 852 24.14 44.08 23.37
N PRO A 853 25.17 43.39 22.78
CA PRO A 853 25.76 43.73 21.45
C PRO A 853 25.80 42.64 20.31
N ALA A 854 26.53 42.91 19.21
CA ALA A 854 26.36 42.33 17.85
C ALA A 854 27.62 41.67 17.19
N LEU A 855 27.45 41.07 15.98
CA LEU A 855 28.51 40.50 15.12
C LEU A 855 28.09 40.50 13.61
N ALA A 856 28.85 41.11 12.68
CA ALA A 856 28.47 41.18 11.25
C ALA A 856 29.61 41.55 10.23
N LYS A 857 29.52 40.95 9.03
CA LYS A 857 29.87 41.45 7.66
C LYS A 857 31.31 41.90 7.30
N THR A 858 31.90 41.20 6.31
CA THR A 858 32.85 41.78 5.33
C THR A 858 32.51 41.34 3.90
N GLY A 859 31.97 42.28 3.12
CA GLY A 859 31.67 42.21 1.69
C GLY A 859 31.36 43.64 1.20
N PRO A 860 31.32 43.93 -0.11
CA PRO A 860 31.02 45.29 -0.58
C PRO A 860 29.68 45.76 0.00
N PRO A 861 29.56 47.02 0.46
CA PRO A 861 28.46 47.46 1.34
C PRO A 861 27.06 47.23 0.75
N ASN A 862 26.92 47.29 -0.57
CA ASN A 862 25.64 46.99 -1.25
C ASN A 862 25.31 45.49 -1.28
N GLY A 863 26.30 44.60 -1.42
CA GLY A 863 26.07 43.16 -1.58
C GLY A 863 25.51 42.49 -0.32
N ALA A 864 26.07 42.83 0.84
CA ALA A 864 25.60 42.31 2.13
C ALA A 864 24.31 43.00 2.65
N ALA A 865 23.92 44.11 2.03
CA ALA A 865 22.61 44.75 2.25
C ALA A 865 21.54 44.09 1.38
N VAL A 866 21.80 43.94 0.07
CA VAL A 866 20.92 43.25 -0.89
C VAL A 866 20.69 41.79 -0.50
N LEU A 867 21.72 41.07 -0.02
CA LEU A 867 21.56 39.70 0.49
C LEU A 867 20.61 39.66 1.70
N GLN A 868 20.80 40.54 2.69
CA GLN A 868 19.92 40.60 3.85
C GLN A 868 18.49 40.90 3.44
N GLU A 869 18.29 41.86 2.55
CA GLU A 869 16.95 42.25 2.08
C GLU A 869 16.27 41.13 1.26
N LEU A 870 17.02 40.32 0.52
CA LEU A 870 16.51 39.11 -0.14
C LEU A 870 16.03 38.06 0.87
N LEU A 871 16.79 37.83 1.94
CA LEU A 871 16.44 36.89 3.02
C LEU A 871 15.20 37.38 3.79
N ASP A 872 15.18 38.66 4.19
CA ASP A 872 14.09 39.26 4.96
C ASP A 872 12.75 39.25 4.19
N ARG A 873 12.80 39.41 2.86
CA ARG A 873 11.61 39.43 1.97
C ARG A 873 11.16 38.04 1.48
N ASN A 874 12.01 37.02 1.60
CA ASN A 874 11.71 35.65 1.15
C ASN A 874 12.11 34.65 2.25
N PRO A 875 11.21 34.29 3.18
CA PRO A 875 11.56 33.50 4.37
C PRO A 875 12.17 32.11 4.14
N GLY A 876 11.95 31.48 2.97
CA GLY A 876 12.62 30.23 2.57
C GLY A 876 13.91 30.40 1.76
N LEU A 877 14.37 31.64 1.55
CA LEU A 877 15.78 31.90 1.26
C LEU A 877 16.58 31.88 2.55
N THR A 878 17.73 31.22 2.47
CA THR A 878 18.75 31.08 3.51
C THR A 878 20.11 31.34 2.87
N GLU A 879 21.16 31.49 3.67
CA GLU A 879 22.53 31.65 3.16
C GLU A 879 23.03 30.45 2.33
N PHE A 880 22.33 29.31 2.34
CA PHE A 880 22.71 28.09 1.60
C PHE A 880 22.09 27.95 0.21
N ASN A 881 21.02 28.69 -0.09
CA ASN A 881 20.28 28.61 -1.36
C ASN A 881 20.13 29.96 -2.10
N VAL A 882 20.91 30.94 -1.66
CA VAL A 882 21.22 32.18 -2.39
C VAL A 882 22.72 32.20 -2.71
N SER A 883 23.09 32.48 -3.96
CA SER A 883 24.47 32.71 -4.35
C SER A 883 24.61 34.00 -5.15
N LEU A 884 25.48 34.90 -4.69
CA LEU A 884 25.85 36.13 -5.39
C LEU A 884 27.31 36.02 -5.82
N VAL A 885 27.55 35.80 -7.11
CA VAL A 885 28.89 35.56 -7.66
C VAL A 885 29.51 36.87 -8.13
N THR A 886 30.72 37.17 -7.66
CA THR A 886 31.48 38.35 -8.08
C THR A 886 32.44 38.06 -9.22
N ASP A 887 32.74 39.08 -10.02
CA ASP A 887 33.85 39.05 -10.97
C ASP A 887 35.21 39.30 -10.28
N GLY A 888 36.29 39.27 -11.07
CA GLY A 888 37.65 39.55 -10.59
C GLY A 888 37.89 41.00 -10.11
N ALA A 889 36.91 41.90 -10.25
CA ALA A 889 36.92 43.26 -9.71
C ALA A 889 36.01 43.41 -8.47
N GLY A 890 35.41 42.32 -7.98
CA GLY A 890 34.53 42.31 -6.80
C GLY A 890 33.09 42.79 -7.05
N LYS A 891 32.68 42.98 -8.31
CA LYS A 891 31.31 43.35 -8.69
C LYS A 891 30.43 42.12 -8.77
N ILE A 892 29.21 42.16 -8.23
CA ILE A 892 28.25 41.05 -8.34
C ILE A 892 27.72 41.00 -9.78
N VAL A 893 28.05 39.93 -10.50
CA VAL A 893 27.71 39.75 -11.93
C VAL A 893 26.69 38.64 -12.18
N ARG A 894 26.45 37.76 -11.20
CA ARG A 894 25.46 36.68 -11.31
C ARG A 894 24.77 36.44 -9.96
N ALA A 895 23.46 36.22 -10.01
CA ALA A 895 22.64 35.89 -8.85
C ALA A 895 21.89 34.57 -9.10
N GLU A 896 21.99 33.64 -8.15
CA GLU A 896 21.27 32.37 -8.17
C GLU A 896 20.38 32.27 -6.91
N LEU A 897 19.08 32.14 -7.11
CA LEU A 897 18.05 32.11 -6.08
C LEU A 897 17.25 30.81 -6.23
N ILE A 898 17.43 29.85 -5.31
CA ILE A 898 16.86 28.50 -5.43
C ILE A 898 15.95 28.20 -4.23
N ALA A 899 14.68 28.55 -4.33
CA ALA A 899 13.69 28.24 -3.29
C ALA A 899 12.28 27.99 -3.85
N LEU A 900 11.54 27.12 -3.18
CA LEU A 900 10.16 26.76 -3.50
C LEU A 900 9.18 27.92 -3.27
N ASP A 901 9.49 28.84 -2.37
CA ASP A 901 8.66 29.97 -1.95
C ASP A 901 9.19 31.34 -2.42
N LEU A 902 10.23 31.36 -3.27
CA LEU A 902 10.81 32.57 -3.85
C LEU A 902 9.71 33.45 -4.48
N LYS A 903 9.56 34.69 -3.99
CA LYS A 903 8.45 35.59 -4.31
C LYS A 903 8.89 36.99 -4.75
N ASP A 904 9.81 37.61 -4.02
CA ASP A 904 10.21 39.02 -4.19
C ASP A 904 11.69 39.12 -4.58
N ILE A 905 11.96 39.52 -5.82
CA ILE A 905 13.31 39.77 -6.35
C ILE A 905 13.66 41.26 -6.43
N SER A 906 12.86 42.15 -5.79
CA SER A 906 13.09 43.61 -5.81
C SER A 906 14.50 44.06 -5.40
N PRO A 907 15.22 43.41 -4.46
CA PRO A 907 16.58 43.84 -4.12
C PRO A 907 17.60 43.66 -5.26
N LEU A 908 17.33 42.81 -6.27
CA LEU A 908 18.22 42.66 -7.43
C LEU A 908 18.34 43.94 -8.26
N ALA A 909 17.36 44.85 -8.19
CA ALA A 909 17.44 46.17 -8.85
C ALA A 909 18.61 47.02 -8.33
N GLY A 910 19.12 46.74 -7.13
CA GLY A 910 20.31 47.38 -6.55
C GLY A 910 21.65 46.89 -7.11
N LEU A 911 21.66 45.96 -8.07
CA LEU A 911 22.86 45.34 -8.64
C LEU A 911 23.05 45.74 -10.13
N PRO A 912 23.58 46.94 -10.44
CA PRO A 912 23.65 47.45 -11.81
C PRO A 912 24.64 46.70 -12.72
N ASP A 913 25.61 45.98 -12.16
CA ASP A 913 26.60 45.17 -12.89
C ASP A 913 26.11 43.74 -13.20
N LEU A 914 24.88 43.38 -12.80
CA LEU A 914 24.33 42.03 -12.94
C LEU A 914 24.14 41.64 -14.42
N ARG A 915 24.63 40.46 -14.79
CA ARG A 915 24.60 39.91 -16.17
C ARG A 915 23.82 38.61 -16.30
N ALA A 916 23.70 37.83 -15.23
CA ALA A 916 22.98 36.57 -15.23
C ALA A 916 22.10 36.40 -13.99
N VAL A 917 20.86 35.93 -14.19
CA VAL A 917 19.91 35.62 -13.11
C VAL A 917 19.39 34.20 -13.28
N VAL A 918 19.46 33.40 -12.21
CA VAL A 918 18.88 32.07 -12.11
C VAL A 918 17.87 32.06 -10.96
N CYS A 919 16.59 31.90 -11.28
CA CYS A 919 15.51 31.67 -10.32
C CYS A 919 14.88 30.31 -10.63
N ALA A 920 15.09 29.31 -9.77
CA ALA A 920 14.68 27.94 -10.05
C ALA A 920 14.25 27.19 -8.77
N VAL A 921 13.50 26.10 -8.96
CA VAL A 921 13.06 25.21 -7.87
C VAL A 921 14.16 24.22 -7.47
N THR A 922 14.94 23.77 -8.44
CA THR A 922 15.99 22.75 -8.32
C THR A 922 17.14 23.06 -9.29
N ARG A 923 18.26 22.35 -9.16
CA ARG A 923 19.28 22.30 -10.22
C ARG A 923 18.73 21.57 -11.45
N PRO A 924 19.24 21.84 -12.68
CA PRO A 924 18.56 21.50 -13.94
C PRO A 924 18.25 20.01 -14.24
N ASP A 925 18.72 19.07 -13.42
CA ASP A 925 18.66 17.63 -13.70
C ASP A 925 17.38 16.92 -13.18
N ASP A 926 16.59 17.55 -12.30
CA ASP A 926 15.37 16.95 -11.71
C ASP A 926 14.09 17.19 -12.54
N TRP A 927 13.97 16.44 -13.63
CA TRP A 927 12.94 16.59 -14.69
C TRP A 927 11.49 16.21 -14.32
N ARG A 928 11.16 15.92 -13.06
CA ARG A 928 9.89 15.27 -12.65
C ARG A 928 8.78 16.21 -12.16
N GLU A 929 8.98 17.52 -12.21
CA GLU A 929 8.11 18.48 -11.51
C GLU A 929 7.19 19.29 -12.47
N ALA A 930 6.09 19.82 -11.92
CA ALA A 930 5.03 20.51 -12.66
C ALA A 930 5.28 22.04 -12.79
N PRO A 931 4.69 22.71 -13.80
CA PRO A 931 4.86 24.16 -14.02
C PRO A 931 4.42 25.05 -12.83
N GLY A 932 5.17 26.13 -12.59
CA GLY A 932 4.80 27.18 -11.64
C GLY A 932 4.82 26.79 -10.16
N LYS A 933 5.90 26.18 -9.66
CA LYS A 933 6.06 25.89 -8.23
C LYS A 933 6.47 27.10 -7.39
N THR A 934 7.32 28.00 -7.87
CA THR A 934 7.70 29.21 -7.11
C THR A 934 6.67 30.32 -7.28
N PRO A 935 6.27 31.06 -6.23
CA PRO A 935 5.30 32.15 -6.33
C PRO A 935 5.80 33.39 -7.12
N LEU A 936 7.10 33.48 -7.43
CA LEU A 936 7.71 34.51 -8.27
C LEU A 936 6.95 34.67 -9.59
N SER A 937 6.35 35.84 -9.78
CA SER A 937 5.53 36.19 -10.96
C SER A 937 5.86 37.54 -11.59
N ASP A 938 6.47 38.46 -10.82
CA ASP A 938 6.86 39.80 -11.28
C ASP A 938 8.35 39.86 -11.65
N LEU A 939 8.63 40.31 -12.87
CA LEU A 939 9.99 40.58 -13.37
C LEU A 939 10.32 42.08 -13.44
N SER A 940 9.42 42.96 -13.02
CA SER A 940 9.63 44.43 -13.03
C SER A 940 10.95 44.88 -12.38
N PRO A 941 11.45 44.24 -11.30
CA PRO A 941 12.77 44.56 -10.73
C PRO A 941 13.97 44.38 -11.67
N LEU A 942 13.85 43.57 -12.72
CA LEU A 942 14.92 43.37 -13.69
C LEU A 942 14.98 44.46 -14.76
N LYS A 943 13.92 45.27 -14.89
CA LYS A 943 13.76 46.27 -15.95
C LYS A 943 14.87 47.32 -15.88
N GLY A 944 15.63 47.46 -16.97
CA GLY A 944 16.76 48.39 -17.08
C GLY A 944 18.13 47.79 -16.73
N LEU A 945 18.19 46.53 -16.26
CA LEU A 945 19.44 45.79 -16.13
C LEU A 945 19.96 45.29 -17.48
N HIS A 946 21.28 45.12 -17.60
CA HIS A 946 21.97 44.72 -18.83
C HIS A 946 22.24 43.20 -18.87
N LEU A 947 21.19 42.42 -18.64
CA LEU A 947 21.27 40.96 -18.54
C LEU A 947 21.60 40.30 -19.89
N GLN A 948 22.41 39.24 -19.84
CA GLN A 948 22.81 38.39 -20.96
C GLN A 948 22.21 36.98 -20.86
N GLU A 949 21.93 36.49 -19.64
CA GLU A 949 21.31 35.19 -19.39
C GLU A 949 20.21 35.31 -18.33
N VAL A 950 19.04 34.72 -18.60
CA VAL A 950 17.93 34.64 -17.64
C VAL A 950 17.36 33.22 -17.65
N TYR A 951 17.32 32.59 -16.48
CA TYR A 951 16.70 31.29 -16.26
C TYR A 951 15.64 31.46 -15.17
N ILE A 952 14.37 31.31 -15.52
CA ILE A 952 13.23 31.50 -14.60
C ILE A 952 12.33 30.26 -14.59
N SER A 953 12.95 29.08 -14.69
CA SER A 953 12.30 27.79 -14.85
C SER A 953 11.40 27.47 -13.64
N TYR A 954 10.20 26.97 -13.93
CA TYR A 954 9.17 26.58 -12.95
C TYR A 954 8.59 27.72 -12.09
N THR A 955 8.70 28.97 -12.57
CA THR A 955 8.11 30.16 -11.93
C THR A 955 6.66 30.45 -12.38
N GLN A 956 5.99 31.37 -11.69
CA GLN A 956 4.62 31.82 -11.99
C GLN A 956 4.55 32.95 -13.04
N VAL A 957 5.69 33.34 -13.61
CA VAL A 957 5.83 34.42 -14.59
C VAL A 957 4.92 34.19 -15.80
N LYS A 958 4.22 35.27 -16.20
CA LYS A 958 3.37 35.35 -17.40
C LYS A 958 3.81 36.46 -18.34
N ASP A 959 4.21 37.61 -17.77
CA ASP A 959 4.63 38.79 -18.52
C ASP A 959 6.14 38.81 -18.72
N LEU A 960 6.57 38.94 -19.98
CA LEU A 960 7.96 39.11 -20.36
C LEU A 960 8.35 40.58 -20.62
N SER A 961 7.39 41.51 -20.59
CA SER A 961 7.62 42.93 -20.92
C SER A 961 8.76 43.61 -20.15
N PRO A 962 9.10 43.24 -18.89
CA PRO A 962 10.30 43.77 -18.21
C PRO A 962 11.63 43.40 -18.87
N LEU A 963 11.67 42.34 -19.68
CA LEU A 963 12.86 41.87 -20.42
C LEU A 963 12.98 42.49 -21.83
N ALA A 964 12.00 43.28 -22.26
CA ALA A 964 11.96 43.85 -23.61
C ALA A 964 13.21 44.67 -23.94
N GLY A 965 13.86 44.36 -25.07
CA GLY A 965 15.06 45.08 -25.55
C GLY A 965 16.37 44.74 -24.84
N MET A 966 16.39 43.82 -23.87
CA MET A 966 17.63 43.39 -23.22
C MET A 966 18.56 42.61 -24.16
N PRO A 967 19.89 42.67 -23.95
CA PRO A 967 20.88 41.94 -24.75
C PRO A 967 20.97 40.45 -24.38
N LEU A 968 19.83 39.79 -24.14
CA LEU A 968 19.77 38.38 -23.77
C LEU A 968 20.26 37.47 -24.91
N THR A 969 21.21 36.61 -24.59
CA THR A 969 21.71 35.55 -25.46
C THR A 969 21.14 34.19 -25.09
N LYS A 970 20.77 33.98 -23.81
CA LYS A 970 20.16 32.75 -23.30
C LYS A 970 18.91 33.07 -22.49
N LEU A 971 17.83 32.33 -22.74
CA LEU A 971 16.58 32.46 -22.00
C LEU A 971 15.94 31.08 -21.77
N ASP A 972 15.71 30.72 -20.50
CA ASP A 972 14.97 29.52 -20.10
C ASP A 972 13.66 29.88 -19.41
N LEU A 973 12.55 29.49 -20.05
CA LEU A 973 11.18 29.68 -19.59
C LEU A 973 10.50 28.34 -19.22
N THR A 974 11.27 27.28 -18.99
CA THR A 974 10.75 25.91 -18.79
C THR A 974 9.69 25.88 -17.70
N GLY A 975 8.48 25.41 -18.01
CA GLY A 975 7.41 25.28 -17.01
C GLY A 975 6.99 26.60 -16.34
N THR A 976 7.15 27.74 -17.00
CA THR A 976 6.51 29.01 -16.59
C THR A 976 5.05 29.09 -17.06
N ARG A 977 4.38 30.22 -16.86
CA ARG A 977 3.01 30.48 -17.34
C ARG A 977 2.96 31.43 -18.55
N VAL A 978 4.10 31.64 -19.22
CA VAL A 978 4.20 32.47 -20.43
C VAL A 978 3.41 31.83 -21.57
N THR A 979 2.49 32.59 -22.16
CA THR A 979 1.74 32.21 -23.37
C THR A 979 1.93 33.16 -24.54
N ASP A 980 2.30 34.42 -24.28
CA ASP A 980 2.67 35.39 -25.32
C ASP A 980 4.19 35.48 -25.44
N LEU A 981 4.69 35.35 -26.67
CA LEU A 981 6.11 35.44 -27.01
C LEU A 981 6.43 36.72 -27.80
N SER A 982 5.45 37.62 -28.00
CA SER A 982 5.57 38.86 -28.78
C SER A 982 6.79 39.71 -28.39
N VAL A 983 7.09 39.77 -27.10
CA VAL A 983 8.21 40.51 -26.51
C VAL A 983 9.58 40.01 -26.99
N LEU A 984 9.69 38.73 -27.38
CA LEU A 984 10.96 38.14 -27.84
C LEU A 984 11.38 38.64 -29.23
N LYS A 985 10.47 39.28 -29.98
CA LYS A 985 10.70 39.69 -31.37
C LYS A 985 11.86 40.68 -31.48
N GLY A 986 12.89 40.30 -32.24
CA GLY A 986 14.10 41.12 -32.45
C GLY A 986 15.17 41.01 -31.37
N MET A 987 14.97 40.20 -30.32
CA MET A 987 16.00 39.99 -29.29
C MET A 987 17.21 39.17 -29.82
N PRO A 988 18.44 39.39 -29.34
CA PRO A 988 19.66 38.74 -29.83
C PRO A 988 19.85 37.29 -29.32
N LEU A 989 18.76 36.57 -29.05
CA LEU A 989 18.76 35.24 -28.45
C LEU A 989 19.46 34.20 -29.34
N ARG A 990 20.32 33.38 -28.71
CA ARG A 990 21.03 32.24 -29.32
C ARG A 990 20.50 30.90 -28.83
N GLU A 991 20.15 30.81 -27.55
CA GLU A 991 19.57 29.62 -26.92
C GLU A 991 18.24 29.99 -26.27
N LEU A 992 17.18 29.26 -26.61
CA LEU A 992 15.84 29.49 -26.08
C LEU A 992 15.17 28.16 -25.70
N THR A 993 14.79 28.05 -24.42
CA THR A 993 14.04 26.89 -23.89
C THR A 993 12.62 27.31 -23.53
N LEU A 994 11.65 26.72 -24.21
CA LEU A 994 10.20 26.91 -24.07
C LEU A 994 9.51 25.62 -23.60
N SER A 995 10.26 24.72 -22.95
CA SER A 995 9.78 23.38 -22.64
C SER A 995 8.65 23.41 -21.59
N ARG A 996 7.67 22.51 -21.73
CA ARG A 996 6.52 22.38 -20.81
C ARG A 996 5.65 23.64 -20.72
N LEU A 997 5.64 24.48 -21.75
CA LEU A 997 4.74 25.63 -21.88
C LEU A 997 3.47 25.30 -22.67
N THR A 998 2.36 25.97 -22.34
CA THR A 998 1.09 25.86 -23.06
C THR A 998 1.04 26.74 -24.32
N ILE A 999 2.17 26.93 -24.99
CA ILE A 999 2.27 27.69 -26.24
C ILE A 999 1.84 26.85 -27.45
N ARG A 1000 1.24 27.54 -28.43
CA ARG A 1000 0.87 26.99 -29.75
C ARG A 1000 1.50 27.77 -30.90
N ASP A 1001 1.59 29.09 -30.75
CA ASP A 1001 2.10 30.00 -31.77
C ASP A 1001 3.59 30.31 -31.51
N VAL A 1002 4.41 30.08 -32.54
CA VAL A 1002 5.85 30.41 -32.56
C VAL A 1002 6.19 31.52 -33.56
N LYS A 1003 5.19 32.21 -34.15
CA LYS A 1003 5.36 33.39 -35.01
C LYS A 1003 6.28 34.47 -34.43
N PRO A 1004 6.25 34.78 -33.12
CA PRO A 1004 7.17 35.78 -32.55
C PRO A 1004 8.66 35.40 -32.61
N LEU A 1005 8.98 34.11 -32.82
CA LEU A 1005 10.36 33.63 -32.95
C LEU A 1005 10.93 33.83 -34.36
N ALA A 1006 10.11 34.21 -35.35
CA ALA A 1006 10.52 34.35 -36.73
C ALA A 1006 11.63 35.42 -36.87
N GLY A 1007 12.75 35.02 -37.49
CA GLY A 1007 13.90 35.90 -37.73
C GLY A 1007 14.87 36.08 -36.55
N LEU A 1008 14.64 35.44 -35.39
CA LEU A 1008 15.59 35.49 -34.28
C LEU A 1008 16.91 34.74 -34.63
N PRO A 1009 18.07 35.17 -34.11
CA PRO A 1009 19.37 34.58 -34.41
C PRO A 1009 19.66 33.27 -33.62
N LEU A 1010 18.61 32.48 -33.35
CA LEU A 1010 18.66 31.25 -32.56
C LEU A 1010 19.53 30.19 -33.24
N GLU A 1011 20.37 29.55 -32.43
CA GLU A 1011 21.19 28.39 -32.79
C GLU A 1011 20.66 27.11 -32.13
N SER A 1012 20.00 27.23 -30.97
CA SER A 1012 19.35 26.14 -30.24
C SER A 1012 17.94 26.53 -29.80
N LEU A 1013 16.96 25.70 -30.13
CA LEU A 1013 15.56 25.87 -29.71
C LEU A 1013 15.02 24.56 -29.11
N ASN A 1014 14.44 24.66 -27.91
CA ASN A 1014 13.73 23.55 -27.26
C ASN A 1014 12.26 23.92 -27.01
N ILE A 1015 11.35 23.25 -27.72
CA ILE A 1015 9.89 23.36 -27.63
C ILE A 1015 9.25 22.04 -27.17
N SER A 1016 9.98 21.21 -26.41
CA SER A 1016 9.51 19.91 -25.97
C SER A 1016 8.35 20.02 -24.97
N HIS A 1017 7.38 19.09 -25.04
CA HIS A 1017 6.17 19.08 -24.21
C HIS A 1017 5.30 20.34 -24.35
N THR A 1018 5.18 20.88 -25.57
CA THR A 1018 4.32 22.03 -25.90
C THR A 1018 3.17 21.62 -26.82
N GLU A 1019 2.19 22.51 -27.05
CA GLU A 1019 1.09 22.29 -28.00
C GLU A 1019 1.42 22.77 -29.43
N VAL A 1020 2.68 23.14 -29.71
CA VAL A 1020 3.14 23.57 -31.04
C VAL A 1020 2.96 22.44 -32.05
N SER A 1021 2.39 22.79 -33.21
CA SER A 1021 2.14 21.88 -34.34
C SER A 1021 2.55 22.47 -35.69
N ASP A 1022 2.50 23.81 -35.82
CA ASP A 1022 2.98 24.56 -36.98
C ASP A 1022 4.43 25.02 -36.76
N LEU A 1023 5.31 24.67 -37.68
CA LEU A 1023 6.71 25.08 -37.70
C LEU A 1023 7.01 26.19 -38.71
N ALA A 1024 6.05 26.62 -39.55
CA ALA A 1024 6.26 27.61 -40.61
C ALA A 1024 6.97 28.90 -40.15
N PRO A 1025 6.75 29.43 -38.93
CA PRO A 1025 7.54 30.55 -38.41
C PRO A 1025 9.05 30.37 -38.35
N LEU A 1026 9.55 29.13 -38.32
CA LEU A 1026 10.98 28.82 -38.23
C LEU A 1026 11.69 28.80 -39.59
N THR A 1027 10.96 29.06 -40.68
CA THR A 1027 11.49 29.03 -42.05
C THR A 1027 12.72 29.93 -42.20
N GLY A 1028 13.82 29.38 -42.71
CA GLY A 1028 15.06 30.12 -42.99
C GLY A 1028 15.94 30.44 -41.76
N MET A 1029 15.55 30.02 -40.55
CA MET A 1029 16.37 30.22 -39.35
C MET A 1029 17.66 29.37 -39.37
N LYS A 1030 18.73 29.88 -38.75
CA LYS A 1030 20.05 29.22 -38.70
C LYS A 1030 20.22 28.26 -37.51
N LEU A 1031 19.16 27.55 -37.14
CA LEU A 1031 19.16 26.59 -36.05
C LEU A 1031 20.16 25.45 -36.33
N LYS A 1032 21.00 25.13 -35.35
CA LYS A 1032 21.89 23.96 -35.31
C LYS A 1032 21.25 22.79 -34.54
N ARG A 1033 20.42 23.11 -33.54
CA ARG A 1033 19.75 22.15 -32.65
C ARG A 1033 18.26 22.48 -32.52
N LEU A 1034 17.40 21.50 -32.78
CA LEU A 1034 15.96 21.59 -32.53
C LEU A 1034 15.50 20.38 -31.71
N ILE A 1035 14.96 20.65 -30.51
CA ILE A 1035 14.38 19.65 -29.63
C ILE A 1035 12.88 19.92 -29.47
N ALA A 1036 12.05 19.02 -29.98
CA ALA A 1036 10.59 19.15 -29.98
C ALA A 1036 9.91 17.83 -29.56
N THR A 1037 10.48 17.18 -28.55
CA THR A 1037 9.99 15.90 -27.99
C THR A 1037 8.56 16.06 -27.47
N ALA A 1038 7.68 15.09 -27.75
CA ALA A 1038 6.30 15.06 -27.26
C ALA A 1038 5.52 16.37 -27.54
N SER A 1039 5.70 16.92 -28.75
CA SER A 1039 4.94 18.05 -29.31
C SER A 1039 3.90 17.56 -30.32
N ARG A 1040 3.05 18.45 -30.85
CA ARG A 1040 1.99 18.12 -31.83
C ARG A 1040 2.45 18.24 -33.29
N ILE A 1041 3.76 18.25 -33.53
CA ILE A 1041 4.34 18.35 -34.87
C ILE A 1041 3.99 17.11 -35.70
N ARG A 1042 3.58 17.37 -36.94
CA ARG A 1042 3.21 16.36 -37.97
C ARG A 1042 3.95 16.62 -39.27
N ASP A 1043 4.00 17.89 -39.67
CA ASP A 1043 4.73 18.37 -40.84
C ASP A 1043 6.09 18.94 -40.42
N ILE A 1044 7.14 18.50 -41.12
CA ILE A 1044 8.52 18.96 -40.96
C ILE A 1044 9.10 19.55 -42.26
N THR A 1045 8.26 19.85 -43.25
CA THR A 1045 8.65 20.44 -44.56
C THR A 1045 9.49 21.70 -44.40
N VAL A 1046 9.20 22.49 -43.36
CA VAL A 1046 9.93 23.72 -43.01
C VAL A 1046 11.40 23.47 -42.63
N LEU A 1047 11.74 22.26 -42.19
CA LEU A 1047 13.11 21.90 -41.83
C LEU A 1047 14.03 21.69 -43.05
N ALA A 1048 13.47 21.58 -44.26
CA ALA A 1048 14.22 21.30 -45.47
C ALA A 1048 15.32 22.36 -45.72
N GLY A 1049 16.56 21.88 -45.86
CA GLY A 1049 17.73 22.74 -46.09
C GLY A 1049 18.22 23.55 -44.87
N MET A 1050 17.59 23.44 -43.69
CA MET A 1050 18.09 24.10 -42.47
C MET A 1050 19.46 23.54 -42.03
N PRO A 1051 20.34 24.35 -41.41
CA PRO A 1051 21.68 23.92 -40.99
C PRO A 1051 21.68 23.10 -39.69
N LEU A 1052 20.67 22.26 -39.48
CA LEU A 1052 20.54 21.42 -38.28
C LEU A 1052 21.60 20.32 -38.27
N THR A 1053 22.31 20.23 -37.15
CA THR A 1053 23.23 19.13 -36.79
C THR A 1053 22.56 18.12 -35.86
N GLU A 1054 21.59 18.56 -35.05
CA GLU A 1054 20.84 17.73 -34.14
C GLU A 1054 19.33 18.02 -34.21
N LEU A 1055 18.54 16.96 -34.44
CA LEU A 1055 17.08 17.00 -34.49
C LEU A 1055 16.50 15.92 -33.58
N ASN A 1056 15.71 16.34 -32.59
CA ASN A 1056 14.94 15.44 -31.75
C ASN A 1056 13.44 15.75 -31.88
N ILE A 1057 12.73 14.86 -32.57
CA ILE A 1057 11.28 14.88 -32.76
C ILE A 1057 10.64 13.60 -32.22
N SER A 1058 11.22 13.05 -31.14
CA SER A 1058 10.70 11.84 -30.50
C SER A 1058 9.30 12.05 -29.89
N ASP A 1059 8.49 11.00 -29.89
CA ASP A 1059 7.09 11.01 -29.41
C ASP A 1059 6.20 12.06 -30.13
N THR A 1060 6.47 12.31 -31.42
CA THR A 1060 5.64 13.15 -32.31
C THR A 1060 4.87 12.30 -33.33
N GLU A 1061 3.93 12.92 -34.04
CA GLU A 1061 3.10 12.27 -35.05
C GLU A 1061 3.72 12.23 -36.45
N VAL A 1062 4.99 12.63 -36.59
CA VAL A 1062 5.73 12.65 -37.86
C VAL A 1062 5.81 11.24 -38.48
N THR A 1063 5.61 11.20 -39.81
CA THR A 1063 5.60 9.99 -40.64
C THR A 1063 6.47 10.12 -41.89
N ASN A 1064 6.48 11.30 -42.52
CA ASN A 1064 7.23 11.61 -43.73
C ASN A 1064 8.60 12.23 -43.37
N LEU A 1065 9.68 11.64 -43.87
CA LEU A 1065 11.06 12.14 -43.68
C LEU A 1065 11.66 12.85 -44.90
N SER A 1066 10.93 12.96 -46.02
CA SER A 1066 11.46 13.58 -47.25
C SER A 1066 12.00 15.00 -47.07
N PRO A 1067 11.50 15.85 -46.14
CA PRO A 1067 12.13 17.14 -45.86
C PRO A 1067 13.57 17.06 -45.31
N LEU A 1068 13.98 15.93 -44.74
CA LEU A 1068 15.33 15.75 -44.19
C LEU A 1068 16.38 15.37 -45.24
N THR A 1069 15.97 15.10 -46.48
CA THR A 1069 16.85 14.61 -47.55
C THR A 1069 17.99 15.60 -47.81
N GLY A 1070 19.24 15.12 -47.77
CA GLY A 1070 20.44 15.93 -48.03
C GLY A 1070 20.87 16.86 -46.88
N MET A 1071 20.19 16.85 -45.73
CA MET A 1071 20.61 17.63 -44.56
C MET A 1071 21.86 17.06 -43.89
N LYS A 1072 22.69 17.95 -43.29
CA LYS A 1072 23.91 17.58 -42.58
C LYS A 1072 23.67 17.23 -41.10
N LEU A 1073 22.63 16.44 -40.82
CA LEU A 1073 22.33 15.97 -39.47
C LEU A 1073 23.36 14.93 -39.01
N GLU A 1074 23.94 15.15 -37.83
CA GLU A 1074 24.82 14.19 -37.13
C GLU A 1074 24.01 13.35 -36.14
N HIS A 1075 23.00 13.94 -35.49
CA HIS A 1075 22.17 13.28 -34.48
C HIS A 1075 20.67 13.40 -34.80
N LEU A 1076 19.99 12.26 -34.91
CA LEU A 1076 18.57 12.20 -35.24
C LEU A 1076 17.82 11.27 -34.28
N ASN A 1077 16.85 11.82 -33.55
CA ASN A 1077 15.99 11.06 -32.65
C ASN A 1077 14.54 11.02 -33.15
N LEU A 1078 14.14 9.83 -33.63
CA LEU A 1078 12.81 9.47 -34.13
C LEU A 1078 12.09 8.50 -33.19
N SER A 1079 12.55 8.31 -31.95
CA SER A 1079 11.94 7.32 -31.05
C SER A 1079 10.46 7.63 -30.77
N GLN A 1080 9.64 6.58 -30.70
CA GLN A 1080 8.17 6.67 -30.57
C GLN A 1080 7.44 7.44 -31.70
N THR A 1081 8.10 7.82 -32.80
CA THR A 1081 7.42 8.35 -33.99
C THR A 1081 6.71 7.27 -34.80
N ARG A 1082 5.93 7.68 -35.81
CA ARG A 1082 5.19 6.77 -36.70
C ARG A 1082 5.93 6.44 -38.00
N VAL A 1083 7.21 6.81 -38.11
CA VAL A 1083 8.08 6.52 -39.26
C VAL A 1083 8.15 5.01 -39.53
N ARG A 1084 8.14 4.65 -40.83
CA ARG A 1084 8.22 3.25 -41.30
C ARG A 1084 9.27 3.03 -42.39
N ASP A 1085 9.63 4.07 -43.12
CA ASP A 1085 10.60 4.05 -44.20
C ASP A 1085 11.83 4.87 -43.80
N LEU A 1086 13.02 4.33 -44.04
CA LEU A 1086 14.32 4.93 -43.76
C LEU A 1086 15.12 5.21 -45.03
N THR A 1087 14.60 4.91 -46.22
CA THR A 1087 15.30 5.04 -47.53
C THR A 1087 15.90 6.43 -47.71
N LEU A 1088 15.23 7.46 -47.20
CA LEU A 1088 15.62 8.87 -47.24
C LEU A 1088 16.76 9.25 -46.28
N LEU A 1089 17.14 8.35 -45.35
CA LEU A 1089 18.30 8.52 -44.48
C LEU A 1089 19.60 7.99 -45.13
N ALA A 1090 19.51 7.27 -46.25
CA ALA A 1090 20.68 6.82 -46.99
C ALA A 1090 21.55 8.01 -47.40
N ALA A 1091 22.87 7.88 -47.23
CA ALA A 1091 23.87 8.93 -47.45
C ALA A 1091 23.80 10.20 -46.56
N MET A 1092 23.01 10.22 -45.48
CA MET A 1092 23.11 11.29 -44.47
C MET A 1092 24.34 11.11 -43.56
N PRO A 1093 25.01 12.19 -43.09
CA PRO A 1093 26.21 12.10 -42.26
C PRO A 1093 25.91 11.78 -40.77
N LEU A 1094 24.94 10.91 -40.52
CA LEU A 1094 24.49 10.55 -39.18
C LEU A 1094 25.57 9.76 -38.42
N ARG A 1095 25.85 10.21 -37.19
CA ARG A 1095 26.63 9.52 -36.16
C ARG A 1095 25.76 8.87 -35.10
N GLY A 1096 24.63 9.48 -34.76
CA GLY A 1096 23.69 8.95 -33.77
C GLY A 1096 22.26 8.88 -34.30
N LEU A 1097 21.68 7.68 -34.31
CA LEU A 1097 20.31 7.45 -34.77
C LEU A 1097 19.50 6.68 -33.73
N ASN A 1098 18.39 7.27 -33.27
CA ASN A 1098 17.46 6.63 -32.33
C ASN A 1098 16.10 6.37 -32.99
N LEU A 1099 15.82 5.09 -33.21
CA LEU A 1099 14.59 4.53 -33.79
C LEU A 1099 13.79 3.74 -32.75
N SER A 1100 14.08 3.88 -31.45
CA SER A 1100 13.45 3.02 -30.44
C SER A 1100 11.92 3.18 -30.38
N LYS A 1101 11.21 2.06 -30.20
CA LYS A 1101 9.74 1.95 -30.21
C LYS A 1101 9.07 2.46 -31.50
N THR A 1102 9.78 2.49 -32.62
CA THR A 1102 9.19 2.69 -33.97
C THR A 1102 8.78 1.34 -34.59
N ASN A 1103 8.11 1.38 -35.73
CA ASN A 1103 7.67 0.16 -36.44
C ASN A 1103 8.65 -0.30 -37.54
N ILE A 1104 9.91 0.14 -37.48
CA ILE A 1104 10.97 -0.24 -38.43
C ILE A 1104 11.22 -1.75 -38.42
N ARG A 1105 11.49 -2.31 -39.60
CA ARG A 1105 11.76 -3.73 -39.86
C ARG A 1105 13.04 -3.98 -40.65
N ASP A 1106 13.34 -3.07 -41.57
CA ASP A 1106 14.46 -3.14 -42.49
C ASP A 1106 15.51 -2.08 -42.12
N LEU A 1107 16.77 -2.48 -42.13
CA LEU A 1107 17.93 -1.62 -41.92
C LEU A 1107 18.76 -1.42 -43.20
N SER A 1108 18.38 -2.03 -44.33
CA SER A 1108 19.06 -1.85 -45.62
C SER A 1108 19.29 -0.37 -45.98
N PRO A 1109 18.36 0.58 -45.68
CA PRO A 1109 18.61 2.01 -45.88
C PRO A 1109 19.73 2.65 -45.05
N VAL A 1110 20.11 2.09 -43.89
CA VAL A 1110 21.19 2.63 -43.04
C VAL A 1110 22.56 2.00 -43.33
N ARG A 1111 22.63 1.13 -44.34
CA ARG A 1111 23.88 0.47 -44.78
C ARG A 1111 24.90 1.50 -45.24
N GLY A 1112 26.12 1.40 -44.74
CA GLY A 1112 27.24 2.28 -45.10
C GLY A 1112 27.21 3.67 -44.46
N LEU A 1113 26.26 3.97 -43.56
CA LEU A 1113 26.31 5.20 -42.75
C LEU A 1113 27.43 5.13 -41.70
N ALA A 1114 27.98 6.28 -41.32
CA ALA A 1114 29.03 6.39 -40.30
C ALA A 1114 28.48 6.42 -38.86
N LEU A 1115 27.46 5.59 -38.57
CA LEU A 1115 26.81 5.56 -37.25
C LEU A 1115 27.76 5.01 -36.18
N GLU A 1116 27.99 5.81 -35.13
CA GLU A 1116 28.66 5.42 -33.89
C GLU A 1116 27.65 4.92 -32.85
N MET A 1117 26.42 5.43 -32.87
CA MET A 1117 25.31 5.05 -31.97
C MET A 1117 24.04 4.71 -32.76
N LEU A 1118 23.49 3.52 -32.54
CA LEU A 1118 22.21 3.07 -33.10
C LEU A 1118 21.30 2.48 -32.02
N ASN A 1119 20.11 3.05 -31.87
CA ASN A 1119 19.07 2.51 -30.98
C ASN A 1119 17.87 2.00 -31.78
N VAL A 1120 17.72 0.68 -31.87
CA VAL A 1120 16.56 -0.01 -32.49
C VAL A 1120 15.77 -0.82 -31.46
N ARG A 1121 15.81 -0.40 -30.18
CA ARG A 1121 15.06 -1.06 -29.10
C ARG A 1121 13.55 -1.08 -29.39
N ALA A 1122 12.89 -2.21 -29.13
CA ALA A 1122 11.45 -2.37 -29.33
C ALA A 1122 10.98 -2.05 -30.77
N THR A 1123 11.83 -2.34 -31.76
CA THR A 1123 11.49 -2.33 -33.20
C THR A 1123 11.23 -3.75 -33.69
N ARG A 1124 10.87 -3.91 -34.96
CA ARG A 1124 10.65 -5.22 -35.61
C ARG A 1124 11.82 -5.65 -36.49
N VAL A 1125 12.99 -5.03 -36.33
CA VAL A 1125 14.23 -5.40 -37.02
C VAL A 1125 14.58 -6.86 -36.73
N LYS A 1126 14.95 -7.61 -37.77
CA LYS A 1126 15.38 -9.02 -37.70
C LYS A 1126 16.79 -9.23 -38.22
N ASP A 1127 17.12 -8.55 -39.31
CA ASP A 1127 18.38 -8.68 -40.01
C ASP A 1127 19.34 -7.57 -39.62
N LEU A 1128 20.62 -7.94 -39.43
CA LEU A 1128 21.73 -7.04 -39.15
C LEU A 1128 22.80 -7.06 -40.26
N ASP A 1129 22.60 -7.78 -41.37
CA ASP A 1129 23.48 -7.70 -42.56
C ASP A 1129 23.75 -6.25 -43.03
N PRO A 1130 22.75 -5.34 -43.01
CA PRO A 1130 23.00 -3.93 -43.34
C PRO A 1130 24.01 -3.22 -42.43
N LEU A 1131 24.30 -3.75 -41.23
CA LEU A 1131 25.23 -3.14 -40.28
C LEU A 1131 26.70 -3.54 -40.46
N ARG A 1132 27.02 -4.44 -41.42
CA ARG A 1132 28.40 -4.86 -41.68
C ARG A 1132 29.33 -3.68 -41.93
N ASP A 1133 30.55 -3.80 -41.42
CA ASP A 1133 31.69 -2.89 -41.60
C ASP A 1133 31.45 -1.43 -41.14
N MET A 1134 30.39 -1.16 -40.37
CA MET A 1134 30.09 0.17 -39.81
C MET A 1134 30.93 0.51 -38.55
N PRO A 1135 31.23 1.79 -38.28
CA PRO A 1135 32.05 2.23 -37.14
C PRO A 1135 31.29 2.23 -35.79
N LEU A 1136 30.34 1.33 -35.62
CA LEU A 1136 29.35 1.34 -34.55
C LEU A 1136 29.98 0.97 -33.20
N LYS A 1137 29.88 1.88 -32.22
CA LYS A 1137 30.40 1.70 -30.84
C LYS A 1137 29.29 1.31 -29.87
N TRP A 1138 28.10 1.89 -30.03
CA TRP A 1138 26.95 1.67 -29.16
C TRP A 1138 25.75 1.16 -29.96
N LEU A 1139 25.22 -0.01 -29.62
CA LEU A 1139 24.09 -0.63 -30.30
C LEU A 1139 23.04 -1.11 -29.30
N ASN A 1140 21.78 -0.74 -29.49
CA ASN A 1140 20.67 -1.29 -28.71
C ASN A 1140 19.66 -2.03 -29.60
N ILE A 1141 19.65 -3.36 -29.48
CA ILE A 1141 18.72 -4.28 -30.16
C ILE A 1141 17.77 -4.97 -29.16
N SER A 1142 17.62 -4.43 -27.96
CA SER A 1142 16.72 -4.98 -26.94
C SER A 1142 15.26 -4.98 -27.43
N GLU A 1143 14.45 -5.98 -27.06
CA GLU A 1143 13.05 -6.09 -27.49
C GLU A 1143 12.87 -6.09 -29.03
N SER A 1144 13.90 -6.47 -29.79
CA SER A 1144 13.84 -6.60 -31.26
C SER A 1144 13.66 -8.05 -31.73
N ALA A 1145 13.41 -8.22 -33.02
CA ALA A 1145 13.26 -9.53 -33.64
C ALA A 1145 14.60 -10.11 -34.20
N VAL A 1146 15.75 -9.49 -33.87
CA VAL A 1146 17.09 -9.97 -34.26
C VAL A 1146 17.40 -11.33 -33.66
N ARG A 1147 17.79 -12.31 -34.49
CA ARG A 1147 18.16 -13.66 -34.03
C ARG A 1147 19.53 -14.17 -34.51
N ASP A 1148 20.27 -13.34 -35.26
CA ASP A 1148 21.65 -13.61 -35.68
C ASP A 1148 22.52 -12.37 -35.45
N LEU A 1149 23.76 -12.57 -35.01
CA LEU A 1149 24.78 -11.52 -34.84
C LEU A 1149 26.02 -11.75 -35.70
N ALA A 1150 26.10 -12.84 -36.46
CA ALA A 1150 27.22 -13.08 -37.37
C ALA A 1150 27.51 -11.90 -38.31
N PRO A 1151 26.52 -11.08 -38.75
CA PRO A 1151 26.80 -9.82 -39.44
C PRO A 1151 27.64 -8.81 -38.66
N ILE A 1152 27.41 -8.67 -37.35
CA ILE A 1152 28.04 -7.62 -36.54
C ILE A 1152 29.31 -8.07 -35.80
N GLN A 1153 29.69 -9.35 -35.91
CA GLN A 1153 30.73 -9.98 -35.09
C GLN A 1153 32.10 -9.26 -35.05
N ASN A 1154 32.44 -8.54 -36.13
CA ASN A 1154 33.71 -7.84 -36.31
C ASN A 1154 33.61 -6.32 -36.07
N LEU A 1155 32.42 -5.78 -35.76
CA LEU A 1155 32.24 -4.35 -35.55
C LEU A 1155 32.94 -3.87 -34.27
N PRO A 1156 33.35 -2.59 -34.20
CA PRO A 1156 34.06 -2.03 -33.05
C PRO A 1156 33.13 -1.69 -31.87
N ILE A 1157 32.11 -2.52 -31.62
CA ILE A 1157 31.09 -2.27 -30.59
C ILE A 1157 31.75 -2.37 -29.20
N GLU A 1158 31.65 -1.29 -28.45
CA GLU A 1158 32.12 -1.14 -27.07
C GLU A 1158 31.01 -1.52 -26.09
N GLU A 1159 29.76 -1.15 -26.41
CA GLU A 1159 28.57 -1.38 -25.59
C GLU A 1159 27.38 -1.87 -26.43
N ILE A 1160 26.82 -3.03 -26.08
CA ILE A 1160 25.64 -3.60 -26.73
C ILE A 1160 24.51 -3.88 -25.73
N TRP A 1161 23.35 -3.27 -25.99
CA TRP A 1161 22.16 -3.42 -25.15
C TRP A 1161 21.30 -4.54 -25.70
N LEU A 1162 21.44 -5.67 -25.01
CA LEU A 1162 20.80 -6.94 -25.27
C LEU A 1162 19.71 -7.22 -24.24
N ASP A 1163 18.83 -8.12 -24.61
CA ASP A 1163 17.62 -8.44 -23.88
C ASP A 1163 17.42 -9.97 -23.89
N TYR A 1164 17.63 -10.58 -22.73
CA TYR A 1164 17.40 -12.01 -22.41
C TYR A 1164 16.14 -12.60 -23.09
N ASN A 1165 15.06 -11.80 -23.34
CA ASN A 1165 13.79 -12.13 -24.00
C ASN A 1165 14.10 -12.85 -25.24
N THR A 1166 14.95 -12.21 -26.00
CA THR A 1166 15.26 -12.44 -27.38
C THR A 1166 16.06 -13.75 -27.54
N TYR A 1167 16.69 -14.25 -26.47
CA TYR A 1167 17.72 -15.31 -26.55
C TYR A 1167 17.27 -16.70 -26.17
N GLN A 1168 16.27 -16.89 -25.31
CA GLN A 1168 15.95 -18.24 -24.86
C GLN A 1168 15.25 -19.15 -25.96
N GLN A 1169 14.55 -18.59 -26.99
CA GLN A 1169 13.84 -19.06 -28.27
C GLN A 1169 14.67 -18.63 -29.48
N MET A 1170 15.94 -18.49 -29.21
CA MET A 1170 16.80 -19.18 -30.11
C MET A 1170 16.64 -20.66 -29.76
N PRO A 1171 16.19 -21.52 -30.70
CA PRO A 1171 16.44 -22.95 -30.59
C PRO A 1171 17.88 -23.20 -30.14
N ALA A 1172 18.15 -24.28 -29.41
CA ALA A 1172 19.44 -24.46 -28.71
C ALA A 1172 20.68 -24.26 -29.61
N ASP A 1173 20.58 -24.55 -30.90
CA ASP A 1173 21.64 -24.33 -31.89
C ASP A 1173 21.76 -22.88 -32.34
N THR A 1174 20.66 -22.18 -32.58
CA THR A 1174 20.63 -20.72 -32.78
C THR A 1174 21.20 -20.00 -31.55
N TYR A 1175 20.87 -20.44 -30.34
CA TYR A 1175 21.37 -19.84 -29.10
C TYR A 1175 22.89 -20.01 -29.01
N ARG A 1176 23.38 -21.23 -29.31
CA ARG A 1176 24.81 -21.52 -29.37
C ARG A 1176 25.54 -20.72 -30.43
N ALA A 1177 24.97 -20.52 -31.63
CA ALA A 1177 25.56 -19.70 -32.67
C ALA A 1177 25.64 -18.22 -32.26
N PHE A 1178 24.51 -17.65 -31.82
CA PHE A 1178 24.37 -16.26 -31.38
C PHE A 1178 25.34 -15.91 -30.24
N THR A 1179 25.43 -16.79 -29.25
CA THR A 1179 26.35 -16.61 -28.11
C THR A 1179 27.81 -16.83 -28.50
N THR A 1180 28.11 -17.80 -29.38
CA THR A 1180 29.46 -18.00 -29.94
C THR A 1180 30.00 -16.72 -30.60
N VAL A 1181 29.14 -15.97 -31.28
CA VAL A 1181 29.50 -14.67 -31.86
C VAL A 1181 29.84 -13.64 -30.77
N LEU A 1182 28.96 -13.41 -29.78
CA LEU A 1182 29.16 -12.39 -28.74
C LEU A 1182 30.50 -12.53 -28.01
N ILE A 1183 30.90 -13.75 -27.68
CA ILE A 1183 32.16 -14.05 -26.96
C ILE A 1183 33.40 -13.71 -27.81
N ARG A 1184 33.26 -13.73 -29.13
CA ARG A 1184 34.32 -13.48 -30.10
C ARG A 1184 34.44 -12.01 -30.50
N MET A 1185 33.50 -11.15 -30.10
CA MET A 1185 33.53 -9.71 -30.41
C MET A 1185 34.69 -9.05 -29.63
N PRO A 1186 35.73 -8.52 -30.30
CA PRO A 1186 37.01 -8.22 -29.65
C PRO A 1186 37.04 -6.92 -28.84
N ARG A 1187 36.08 -6.00 -29.04
CA ARG A 1187 36.02 -4.70 -28.36
C ARG A 1187 34.92 -4.57 -27.31
N LEU A 1188 34.09 -5.62 -27.15
CA LEU A 1188 33.00 -5.62 -26.18
C LEU A 1188 33.59 -5.60 -24.76
N GLN A 1189 33.65 -4.41 -24.14
CA GLN A 1189 34.23 -4.29 -22.82
C GLN A 1189 33.34 -4.97 -21.77
N LYS A 1190 33.95 -5.45 -20.67
CA LYS A 1190 33.23 -5.96 -19.49
C LYS A 1190 32.54 -4.82 -18.73
N VAL A 1191 31.55 -4.17 -19.34
CA VAL A 1191 30.64 -3.25 -18.65
C VAL A 1191 29.67 -4.11 -17.82
N ASN A 1192 29.69 -3.95 -16.50
CA ASN A 1192 28.85 -4.69 -15.54
C ASN A 1192 29.00 -6.24 -15.54
N GLY A 1193 30.20 -6.73 -15.89
CA GLY A 1193 30.73 -7.94 -15.25
C GLY A 1193 30.22 -9.30 -15.72
N LYS A 1194 29.58 -9.44 -16.90
CA LYS A 1194 29.41 -10.76 -17.53
C LYS A 1194 29.70 -10.79 -19.02
N TYR A 1195 30.81 -11.45 -19.34
CA TYR A 1195 30.80 -12.58 -20.28
C TYR A 1195 31.77 -13.62 -19.71
N ASP A 1196 31.27 -14.83 -19.44
CA ASP A 1196 32.08 -16.05 -19.40
C ASP A 1196 31.25 -17.22 -19.95
N PHE A 1197 31.62 -17.66 -21.15
CA PHE A 1197 31.08 -18.85 -21.80
C PHE A 1197 32.05 -20.03 -21.80
N ARG A 1198 33.24 -19.88 -21.21
CA ARG A 1198 34.27 -20.92 -21.14
C ARG A 1198 34.06 -21.84 -19.94
N GLU A 1199 33.48 -21.36 -18.84
CA GLU A 1199 33.28 -22.21 -17.64
C GLU A 1199 32.17 -23.28 -17.78
N ARG A 1200 31.11 -23.03 -18.55
CA ARG A 1200 29.95 -23.95 -18.64
C ARG A 1200 30.19 -25.31 -19.32
N ARG A 1201 31.41 -25.60 -19.81
CA ARG A 1201 31.75 -26.90 -20.42
C ARG A 1201 32.47 -27.89 -19.49
N ARG A 1202 32.80 -27.48 -18.24
CA ARG A 1202 33.62 -28.29 -17.31
C ARG A 1202 32.88 -28.97 -16.15
N ARG A 1203 31.57 -28.76 -16.01
CA ARG A 1203 30.73 -29.47 -15.04
C ARG A 1203 29.55 -30.12 -15.75
N LYS A 1204 29.84 -31.32 -16.26
CA LYS A 1204 28.87 -32.36 -16.59
C LYS A 1204 28.77 -33.30 -15.38
#